data_AF-A0A2S9VAZ6-F1
#
_entry.id   AF-A0A2S9VAZ6-F1
#
_cell.length_a   1.000
_cell.length_b   1.000
_cell.length_c   1.000
_cell.angle_alpha   90.00
_cell.angle_beta   90.00
_cell.angle_gamma   90.00
#
_symmetry.space_group_name_H-M   'P 1'
#
loop_
_entity.id
_entity.type
_entity.pdbx_description
1 polymer ?
#
loop_
_entity_poly.entity_id
_entity_poly.type
_entity_poly.pdbx_seq_one_letter_code
_entity_poly.pdbx_strand_id
1 'polypeptide(L)'
;MSETPVDYSSLKPGDNHYRAYIGPPLQYDFMGATQFRLLCTLGLRAHHRVLDLGCGSLRAGRFLINYLEPENYHGIEPNKWLIEDGIKEQVGDSLIAIKKPKFDYNSEFNTGVFGAKFDFIIAQSIFSHTGNDLIPNALSNIYESLNDNGAALLTFIKGDKDFEGNGWIYPECVEFTVSKVFEFAKNAGFQVQELPWYHPRQTWFYFFKNEEKRLKDEELQHLTGAVLHDKTFKKSVNVEVEQKGKLHPANAAVQENIKALICTGFHRSATSATANYLNKAGLHMGNELMGSSISNPKGHFEDWAAVRLHDEQLANNGTDWQYHGEVALNVEPGFLDSYIALRNSQHQCWGVKDPRACLFLDSWNEANGGNAHFLFVARHWSSCIESLLNRHSREFAHQLPGDLSDDKRLNFWRKPELAAKMWLEYNRKLLAFAKNNPSKTLVITQRALFNNAPLIQRINDKFSLNLDVSVESPVESVMLNDHASQTIPSMLSSHLKASLDIVWQELLELADLKHTEENANYYKPEFDDISQLPSEFVKSYQSACKDLAKKKSSSDVPTSDEINWPNEGSEEEAVVWIDKYPRKNLDESQLNKIHKFAEKHYGLSANVWLSMARLYQQKEQYESAINAFQFAITLGAQFPYIYMHLGQCYQRMGKPNEARFYLDKALNQNPNNAAFYAAKAQFLIEQGGADKAEQCLTDGIELLGYVPPLVIKLCDLLLNTQKLDGVEEVINSCIDQNHSALVSLKTRLALQTNYEKGVKRYNEQDSKKFANEDRLSWLASATYCIESGAGESEFVGRCYGYWFKDR
;
A
#
# COMPACT_ATOMS: atom_id res chain seq x y z
N MET A 1 14.03 12.18 -55.61
CA MET A 1 13.49 13.53 -55.36
C MET A 1 13.21 13.59 -53.87
N SER A 2 13.72 14.60 -53.18
CA SER A 2 13.48 14.83 -51.75
C SER A 2 12.04 15.33 -51.58
N GLU A 3 11.10 14.41 -51.36
CA GLU A 3 9.79 14.78 -50.85
C GLU A 3 9.97 15.21 -49.38
N THR A 4 9.59 16.45 -49.11
CA THR A 4 9.46 16.99 -47.76
C THR A 4 8.65 16.01 -46.91
N PRO A 5 9.06 15.65 -45.68
CA PRO A 5 8.29 14.74 -44.85
C PRO A 5 6.86 15.26 -44.68
N VAL A 6 5.87 14.44 -45.05
CA VAL A 6 4.45 14.79 -44.89
C VAL A 6 4.18 15.02 -43.40
N ASP A 7 3.80 16.23 -43.03
CA ASP A 7 3.40 16.56 -41.66
C ASP A 7 2.00 16.04 -41.36
N TYR A 8 1.96 14.80 -40.85
CA TYR A 8 0.71 14.13 -40.47
C TYR A 8 -0.06 14.83 -39.35
N SER A 9 0.53 15.79 -38.62
CA SER A 9 -0.16 16.54 -37.57
C SER A 9 -1.18 17.56 -38.12
N SER A 10 -1.02 17.94 -39.39
CA SER A 10 -1.92 18.88 -40.09
C SER A 10 -3.21 18.23 -40.62
N LEU A 11 -3.27 16.90 -40.67
CA LEU A 11 -4.38 16.13 -41.22
C LEU A 11 -5.41 15.76 -40.13
N LYS A 12 -6.68 15.78 -40.50
CA LYS A 12 -7.82 15.44 -39.64
C LYS A 12 -8.44 14.09 -40.02
N PRO A 13 -9.06 13.35 -39.07
CA PRO A 13 -9.80 12.15 -39.40
C PRO A 13 -10.86 12.41 -40.49
N GLY A 14 -10.88 11.58 -41.52
CA GLY A 14 -11.77 11.71 -42.68
C GLY A 14 -11.17 12.48 -43.87
N ASP A 15 -10.00 13.10 -43.71
CA ASP A 15 -9.32 13.75 -44.84
C ASP A 15 -8.99 12.73 -45.95
N ASN A 16 -8.94 13.19 -47.20
CA ASN A 16 -8.62 12.39 -48.38
C ASN A 16 -7.13 12.03 -48.44
N HIS A 17 -6.68 11.26 -47.46
CA HIS A 17 -5.32 10.75 -47.29
C HIS A 17 -5.40 9.39 -46.61
N TYR A 18 -4.67 8.39 -47.11
CA TYR A 18 -4.83 6.98 -46.71
C TYR A 18 -4.75 6.74 -45.18
N ARG A 19 -3.92 7.49 -44.44
CA ARG A 19 -3.85 7.39 -42.97
C ARG A 19 -5.00 8.09 -42.23
N ALA A 20 -5.46 9.20 -42.77
CA ALA A 20 -6.38 10.11 -42.10
C ALA A 20 -7.85 9.70 -42.35
N TYR A 21 -8.15 9.14 -43.52
CA TYR A 21 -9.48 8.66 -43.87
C TYR A 21 -9.99 7.59 -42.89
N ILE A 22 -9.12 6.69 -42.43
CA ILE A 22 -9.51 5.57 -41.56
C ILE A 22 -9.34 5.85 -40.05
N GLY A 23 -9.14 7.13 -39.68
CA GLY A 23 -9.02 7.59 -38.30
C GLY A 23 -7.86 8.57 -38.06
N PRO A 24 -7.51 8.87 -36.79
CA PRO A 24 -6.43 9.80 -36.48
C PRO A 24 -5.08 9.35 -37.09
N PRO A 25 -4.44 10.18 -37.94
CA PRO A 25 -3.28 9.75 -38.74
C PRO A 25 -2.05 9.43 -37.88
N LEU A 26 -1.87 10.12 -36.74
CA LEU A 26 -0.80 9.85 -35.77
C LEU A 26 -1.00 8.54 -35.01
N GLN A 27 -2.20 7.95 -35.03
CA GLN A 27 -2.53 6.67 -34.37
C GLN A 27 -2.54 5.50 -35.35
N TYR A 28 -2.18 5.73 -36.62
CA TYR A 28 -2.25 4.72 -37.67
C TYR A 28 -1.43 3.47 -37.32
N ASP A 29 -0.19 3.68 -36.87
CA ASP A 29 0.70 2.59 -36.51
C ASP A 29 0.18 1.77 -35.33
N PHE A 30 -0.13 2.51 -34.26
CA PHE A 30 -0.72 2.02 -33.03
C PHE A 30 -1.93 1.10 -33.30
N MET A 31 -2.94 1.60 -33.99
CA MET A 31 -4.18 0.85 -34.21
C MET A 31 -3.91 -0.47 -34.94
N GLY A 32 -3.10 -0.46 -36.01
CA GLY A 32 -2.77 -1.67 -36.74
C GLY A 32 -2.01 -2.71 -35.92
N ALA A 33 -1.05 -2.26 -35.11
CA ALA A 33 -0.25 -3.16 -34.27
C ALA A 33 -1.12 -3.84 -33.19
N THR A 34 -2.07 -3.11 -32.59
CA THR A 34 -2.97 -3.70 -31.59
C THR A 34 -3.94 -4.72 -32.16
N GLN A 35 -4.48 -4.49 -33.36
CA GLN A 35 -5.32 -5.46 -34.08
C GLN A 35 -4.57 -6.77 -34.31
N PHE A 36 -3.34 -6.67 -34.85
CA PHE A 36 -2.49 -7.83 -35.12
C PHE A 36 -2.13 -8.60 -33.84
N ARG A 37 -1.76 -7.88 -32.77
CA ARG A 37 -1.42 -8.49 -31.48
C ARG A 37 -2.63 -9.22 -30.87
N LEU A 38 -3.82 -8.61 -30.88
CA LEU A 38 -5.04 -9.24 -30.37
C LEU A 38 -5.32 -10.57 -31.07
N LEU A 39 -5.28 -10.58 -32.40
CA LEU A 39 -5.47 -11.81 -33.18
C LEU A 39 -4.44 -12.89 -32.83
N CYS A 40 -3.16 -12.54 -32.72
CA CYS A 40 -2.10 -13.48 -32.34
C CYS A 40 -2.29 -14.05 -30.93
N THR A 41 -2.69 -13.20 -29.97
CA THR A 41 -2.99 -13.63 -28.59
C THR A 41 -4.16 -14.61 -28.56
N LEU A 42 -5.17 -14.40 -29.40
CA LEU A 42 -6.31 -15.30 -29.56
C LEU A 42 -6.02 -16.55 -30.41
N GLY A 43 -4.76 -16.79 -30.76
CA GLY A 43 -4.33 -18.02 -31.41
C GLY A 43 -4.17 -17.94 -32.93
N LEU A 44 -4.20 -16.75 -33.54
CA LEU A 44 -3.88 -16.60 -34.97
C LEU A 44 -2.48 -17.17 -35.28
N ARG A 45 -2.35 -17.87 -36.41
CA ARG A 45 -1.13 -18.53 -36.89
C ARG A 45 -1.06 -18.39 -38.40
N ALA A 46 0.13 -18.52 -38.98
CA ALA A 46 0.38 -18.19 -40.38
C ALA A 46 -0.50 -18.98 -41.38
N HIS A 47 -0.86 -20.22 -41.06
CA HIS A 47 -1.72 -21.08 -41.90
C HIS A 47 -3.21 -20.74 -41.83
N HIS A 48 -3.64 -19.91 -40.86
CA HIS A 48 -5.05 -19.52 -40.73
C HIS A 48 -5.44 -18.53 -41.82
N ARG A 49 -6.70 -18.58 -42.26
CA ARG A 49 -7.28 -17.60 -43.18
C ARG A 49 -7.95 -16.47 -42.41
N VAL A 50 -7.65 -15.24 -42.82
CA VAL A 50 -8.16 -14.02 -42.19
C VAL A 50 -8.93 -13.18 -43.19
N LEU A 51 -10.12 -12.73 -42.80
CA LEU A 51 -10.86 -11.68 -43.48
C LEU A 51 -10.79 -10.38 -42.65
N ASP A 52 -10.26 -9.33 -43.26
CA ASP A 52 -10.23 -7.96 -42.74
C ASP A 52 -11.37 -7.18 -43.42
N LEU A 53 -12.53 -7.15 -42.77
CA LEU A 53 -13.75 -6.52 -43.29
C LEU A 53 -13.73 -5.03 -42.96
N GLY A 54 -13.66 -4.20 -44.00
CA GLY A 54 -13.32 -2.78 -43.84
C GLY A 54 -11.83 -2.57 -43.66
N CYS A 55 -11.00 -3.24 -44.48
CA CYS A 55 -9.55 -3.23 -44.31
C CYS A 55 -8.91 -1.84 -44.53
N GLY A 56 -9.68 -0.90 -45.10
CA GLY A 56 -9.24 0.47 -45.36
C GLY A 56 -7.93 0.49 -46.14
N SER A 57 -6.97 1.29 -45.67
CA SER A 57 -5.63 1.40 -46.24
C SER A 57 -4.63 0.36 -45.74
N LEU A 58 -5.13 -0.83 -45.35
CA LEU A 58 -4.33 -1.96 -44.87
C LEU A 58 -3.58 -1.68 -43.57
N ARG A 59 -4.22 -0.96 -42.64
CA ARG A 59 -3.63 -0.60 -41.34
C ARG A 59 -3.23 -1.83 -40.52
N ALA A 60 -4.14 -2.79 -40.39
CA ALA A 60 -3.82 -4.12 -39.84
C ALA A 60 -3.22 -5.04 -40.92
N GLY A 61 -3.71 -4.93 -42.16
CA GLY A 61 -3.26 -5.69 -43.32
C GLY A 61 -1.74 -5.72 -43.50
N ARG A 62 -1.02 -4.61 -43.33
CA ARG A 62 0.45 -4.57 -43.46
C ARG A 62 1.19 -5.51 -42.50
N PHE A 63 0.60 -5.83 -41.34
CA PHE A 63 1.12 -6.85 -40.42
C PHE A 63 0.64 -8.25 -40.79
N LEU A 64 -0.66 -8.38 -41.08
CA LEU A 64 -1.31 -9.66 -41.37
C LEU A 64 -0.80 -10.29 -42.67
N ILE A 65 -0.71 -9.52 -43.76
CA ILE A 65 -0.18 -9.97 -45.06
C ILE A 65 1.25 -10.50 -44.89
N ASN A 66 2.07 -9.82 -44.09
CA ASN A 66 3.45 -10.26 -43.85
C ASN A 66 3.51 -11.56 -43.04
N TYR A 67 2.64 -11.70 -42.04
CA TYR A 67 2.62 -12.85 -41.12
C TYR A 67 2.03 -14.12 -41.73
N LEU A 68 0.91 -13.99 -42.46
CA LEU A 68 0.15 -15.10 -42.99
C LEU A 68 0.88 -15.78 -44.17
N GLU A 69 0.62 -17.06 -44.36
CA GLU A 69 1.05 -17.80 -45.55
C GLU A 69 0.41 -17.23 -46.82
N PRO A 70 0.99 -17.47 -48.01
CA PRO A 70 0.44 -16.94 -49.26
C PRO A 70 -1.04 -17.28 -49.44
N GLU A 71 -1.81 -16.33 -49.96
CA GLU A 71 -3.25 -16.40 -50.24
C GLU A 71 -4.18 -16.43 -49.00
N ASN A 72 -3.66 -16.34 -47.78
CA ASN A 72 -4.48 -16.44 -46.56
C ASN A 72 -5.08 -15.11 -46.07
N TYR A 73 -4.59 -13.96 -46.54
CA TYR A 73 -5.18 -12.65 -46.23
C TYR A 73 -6.22 -12.24 -47.27
N HIS A 74 -7.41 -11.87 -46.79
CA HIS A 74 -8.51 -11.36 -47.59
C HIS A 74 -8.98 -10.02 -47.01
N GLY A 75 -9.14 -9.00 -47.86
CA GLY A 75 -9.62 -7.68 -47.45
C GLY A 75 -10.83 -7.25 -48.25
N ILE A 76 -11.83 -6.65 -47.59
CA ILE A 76 -12.97 -6.00 -48.25
C ILE A 76 -12.94 -4.52 -47.89
N GLU A 77 -12.93 -3.65 -48.89
CA GLU A 77 -13.00 -2.20 -48.71
C GLU A 77 -13.63 -1.56 -49.96
N PRO A 78 -14.79 -0.87 -49.83
CA PRO A 78 -15.44 -0.21 -50.96
C PRO A 78 -14.56 0.82 -51.67
N ASN A 79 -13.71 1.52 -50.92
CA ASN A 79 -12.82 2.54 -51.45
C ASN A 79 -11.52 1.91 -51.98
N LYS A 80 -11.54 1.42 -53.22
CA LYS A 80 -10.39 0.80 -53.89
C LYS A 80 -9.08 1.58 -53.75
N TRP A 81 -9.15 2.91 -53.81
CA TRP A 81 -8.00 3.80 -53.68
C TRP A 81 -7.27 3.66 -52.33
N LEU A 82 -7.98 3.34 -51.23
CA LEU A 82 -7.35 3.12 -49.92
C LEU A 82 -6.42 1.91 -49.95
N ILE A 83 -6.85 0.81 -50.56
CA ILE A 83 -6.03 -0.39 -50.71
C ILE A 83 -4.83 -0.09 -51.60
N GLU A 84 -5.03 0.62 -52.71
CA GLU A 84 -3.95 0.98 -53.64
C GLU A 84 -2.89 1.85 -52.96
N ASP A 85 -3.30 2.89 -52.24
CA ASP A 85 -2.39 3.74 -51.46
C ASP A 85 -1.76 2.98 -50.30
N GLY A 86 -2.51 2.12 -49.61
CA GLY A 86 -1.98 1.24 -48.56
C GLY A 86 -0.88 0.31 -49.08
N ILE A 87 -1.08 -0.27 -50.27
CA ILE A 87 -0.06 -1.08 -50.93
C ILE A 87 1.16 -0.22 -51.25
N LYS A 88 0.95 0.89 -51.95
CA LYS A 88 2.04 1.78 -52.39
C LYS A 88 2.87 2.32 -51.23
N GLU A 89 2.22 2.75 -50.15
CA GLU A 89 2.84 3.52 -49.06
C GLU A 89 3.26 2.66 -47.86
N GLN A 90 2.67 1.46 -47.66
CA GLN A 90 2.88 0.66 -46.44
C GLN A 90 3.30 -0.80 -46.65
N VAL A 91 3.00 -1.40 -47.80
CA VAL A 91 3.19 -2.86 -48.01
C VAL A 91 4.21 -3.17 -49.09
N GLY A 92 4.10 -2.53 -50.26
CA GLY A 92 4.93 -2.70 -51.44
C GLY A 92 4.52 -3.87 -52.33
N ASP A 93 4.69 -3.70 -53.66
CA ASP A 93 4.29 -4.68 -54.68
C ASP A 93 4.99 -6.03 -54.53
N SER A 94 6.24 -6.04 -54.03
CA SER A 94 6.98 -7.28 -53.78
C SER A 94 6.27 -8.18 -52.77
N LEU A 95 5.72 -7.60 -51.69
CA LEU A 95 5.03 -8.41 -50.69
C LEU A 95 3.67 -8.89 -51.22
N ILE A 96 2.99 -8.08 -52.03
CA ILE A 96 1.76 -8.50 -52.72
C ILE A 96 2.03 -9.68 -53.66
N ALA A 97 3.13 -9.65 -54.42
CA ALA A 97 3.52 -10.74 -55.30
C ALA A 97 3.85 -12.05 -54.54
N ILE A 98 4.51 -11.94 -53.38
CA ILE A 98 4.90 -13.10 -52.55
C ILE A 98 3.69 -13.67 -51.81
N LYS A 99 2.91 -12.81 -51.15
CA LYS A 99 1.85 -13.20 -50.21
C LYS A 99 0.49 -13.34 -50.88
N LYS A 100 0.32 -12.82 -52.09
CA LYS A 100 -0.90 -12.94 -52.92
C LYS A 100 -2.20 -12.70 -52.13
N PRO A 101 -2.34 -11.58 -51.38
CA PRO A 101 -3.59 -11.26 -50.71
C PRO A 101 -4.72 -11.06 -51.72
N LYS A 102 -5.96 -11.34 -51.30
CA LYS A 102 -7.15 -11.17 -52.14
C LYS A 102 -7.97 -9.98 -51.66
N PHE A 103 -8.45 -9.16 -52.59
CA PHE A 103 -9.22 -7.95 -52.30
C PHE A 103 -10.54 -7.96 -53.06
N ASP A 104 -11.57 -7.42 -52.42
CA ASP A 104 -12.86 -7.12 -53.04
C ASP A 104 -13.35 -5.72 -52.59
N TYR A 105 -14.16 -5.07 -53.43
CA TYR A 105 -14.54 -3.67 -53.26
C TYR A 105 -16.06 -3.48 -53.10
N ASN A 106 -16.79 -4.53 -52.73
CA ASN A 106 -18.22 -4.42 -52.49
C ASN A 106 -18.55 -3.61 -51.23
N SER A 107 -19.67 -2.89 -51.26
CA SER A 107 -20.21 -2.10 -50.13
C SER A 107 -21.38 -2.77 -49.41
N GLU A 108 -21.66 -4.04 -49.72
CA GLU A 108 -22.84 -4.78 -49.25
C GLU A 108 -22.51 -5.73 -48.10
N PHE A 109 -21.28 -5.67 -47.58
CA PHE A 109 -20.74 -6.62 -46.61
C PHE A 109 -20.80 -8.07 -47.10
N ASN A 110 -20.77 -8.29 -48.41
CA ASN A 110 -20.81 -9.64 -48.98
C ASN A 110 -19.44 -10.30 -48.78
N THR A 111 -19.33 -11.12 -47.74
CA THR A 111 -18.11 -11.87 -47.40
C THR A 111 -17.95 -13.14 -48.25
N GLY A 112 -19.03 -13.62 -48.88
CA GLY A 112 -19.06 -14.83 -49.70
C GLY A 112 -18.35 -14.70 -51.05
N VAL A 113 -17.98 -13.47 -51.45
CA VAL A 113 -17.28 -13.17 -52.72
C VAL A 113 -15.99 -13.97 -52.92
N PHE A 114 -15.34 -14.40 -51.83
CA PHE A 114 -14.11 -15.18 -51.91
C PHE A 114 -14.32 -16.70 -52.01
N GLY A 115 -15.57 -17.19 -51.86
CA GLY A 115 -15.87 -18.62 -51.88
C GLY A 115 -15.10 -19.43 -50.83
N ALA A 116 -14.69 -18.80 -49.73
CA ALA A 116 -13.84 -19.36 -48.70
C ALA A 116 -14.44 -19.14 -47.31
N LYS A 117 -14.11 -20.04 -46.38
CA LYS A 117 -14.37 -19.86 -44.96
C LYS A 117 -13.11 -19.34 -44.25
N PHE A 118 -13.31 -18.60 -43.16
CA PHE A 118 -12.26 -17.91 -42.42
C PHE A 118 -12.14 -18.40 -40.98
N ASP A 119 -10.91 -18.50 -40.50
CA ASP A 119 -10.61 -18.81 -39.10
C ASP A 119 -10.75 -17.58 -38.22
N PHE A 120 -10.37 -16.41 -38.76
CA PHE A 120 -10.58 -15.13 -38.11
C PHE A 120 -11.23 -14.14 -39.06
N ILE A 121 -12.24 -13.43 -38.57
CA ILE A 121 -12.80 -12.25 -39.24
C ILE A 121 -12.60 -11.07 -38.31
N ILE A 122 -12.07 -9.96 -38.80
CA ILE A 122 -11.88 -8.73 -38.00
C ILE A 122 -12.56 -7.57 -38.69
N ALA A 123 -13.26 -6.73 -37.92
CA ALA A 123 -13.87 -5.49 -38.40
C ALA A 123 -13.70 -4.40 -37.34
N GLN A 124 -12.73 -3.50 -37.56
CA GLN A 124 -12.52 -2.35 -36.68
C GLN A 124 -13.14 -1.10 -37.28
N SER A 125 -13.88 -0.35 -36.45
CA SER A 125 -14.54 0.90 -36.82
C SER A 125 -15.49 0.75 -38.02
N ILE A 126 -16.17 -0.39 -38.12
CA ILE A 126 -17.27 -0.58 -39.08
C ILE A 126 -18.59 -0.34 -38.36
N PHE A 127 -18.84 -1.09 -37.28
CA PHE A 127 -20.10 -0.99 -36.55
C PHE A 127 -20.26 0.27 -35.70
N SER A 128 -19.19 1.07 -35.55
CA SER A 128 -19.28 2.42 -35.02
C SER A 128 -19.85 3.44 -36.03
N HIS A 129 -20.11 3.03 -37.27
CA HIS A 129 -20.60 3.89 -38.36
C HIS A 129 -21.82 3.29 -39.10
N THR A 130 -22.44 2.22 -38.58
CA THR A 130 -23.57 1.54 -39.24
C THR A 130 -24.84 1.64 -38.41
N GLY A 131 -25.94 2.03 -39.05
CA GLY A 131 -27.29 2.00 -38.47
C GLY A 131 -27.86 0.58 -38.30
N ASN A 132 -29.05 0.51 -37.71
CA ASN A 132 -29.71 -0.74 -37.29
C ASN A 132 -30.08 -1.68 -38.45
N ASP A 133 -30.26 -1.14 -39.65
CA ASP A 133 -30.62 -1.87 -40.87
C ASP A 133 -29.44 -2.63 -41.48
N LEU A 134 -28.21 -2.12 -41.33
CA LEU A 134 -27.02 -2.71 -41.95
C LEU A 134 -26.37 -3.80 -41.09
N ILE A 135 -26.41 -3.65 -39.76
CA ILE A 135 -25.76 -4.58 -38.80
C ILE A 135 -26.25 -6.03 -38.98
N PRO A 136 -27.56 -6.33 -39.08
CA PRO A 136 -28.03 -7.71 -39.20
C PRO A 136 -27.51 -8.42 -40.45
N ASN A 137 -27.53 -7.74 -41.60
CA ASN A 137 -27.04 -8.29 -42.86
C ASN A 137 -25.52 -8.55 -42.80
N ALA A 138 -24.76 -7.58 -42.27
CA ALA A 138 -23.33 -7.74 -42.09
C ALA A 138 -22.98 -8.92 -41.17
N LEU A 139 -23.65 -9.05 -40.02
CA LEU A 139 -23.44 -10.17 -39.10
C LEU A 139 -23.84 -11.51 -39.70
N SER A 140 -24.92 -11.56 -40.50
CA SER A 140 -25.33 -12.78 -41.21
C SER A 140 -24.24 -13.24 -42.19
N ASN A 141 -23.71 -12.32 -43.00
CA ASN A 141 -22.64 -12.64 -43.94
C ASN A 141 -21.35 -13.06 -43.20
N ILE A 142 -21.01 -12.41 -42.08
CA ILE A 142 -19.88 -12.82 -41.23
C ILE A 142 -20.12 -14.24 -40.69
N TYR A 143 -21.31 -14.55 -40.19
CA TYR A 143 -21.68 -15.87 -39.68
C TYR A 143 -21.53 -16.95 -40.75
N GLU A 144 -22.03 -16.68 -41.95
CA GLU A 144 -21.94 -17.62 -43.07
C GLU A 144 -20.49 -17.86 -43.48
N SER A 145 -19.63 -16.84 -43.52
CA SER A 145 -18.24 -17.02 -43.97
C SER A 145 -17.26 -17.44 -42.85
N LEU A 146 -17.67 -17.43 -41.58
CA LEU A 146 -16.83 -17.90 -40.48
C LEU A 146 -16.83 -19.44 -40.41
N ASN A 147 -15.65 -20.03 -40.17
CA ASN A 147 -15.52 -21.44 -39.80
C ASN A 147 -16.27 -21.73 -38.48
N ASP A 148 -16.71 -22.96 -38.28
CA ASP A 148 -17.42 -23.34 -37.04
C ASP A 148 -16.56 -23.14 -35.79
N ASN A 149 -15.26 -23.35 -35.93
CA ASN A 149 -14.24 -23.08 -34.90
C ASN A 149 -13.50 -21.75 -35.10
N GLY A 150 -14.05 -20.85 -35.92
CA GLY A 150 -13.48 -19.52 -36.15
C GLY A 150 -13.96 -18.49 -35.12
N ALA A 151 -13.33 -17.32 -35.13
CA ALA A 151 -13.69 -16.18 -34.31
C ALA A 151 -13.86 -14.90 -35.13
N ALA A 152 -14.88 -14.12 -34.81
CA ALA A 152 -15.10 -12.78 -35.36
C ALA A 152 -14.83 -11.72 -34.29
N LEU A 153 -13.94 -10.76 -34.57
CA LEU A 153 -13.56 -9.67 -33.68
C LEU A 153 -14.10 -8.36 -34.22
N LEU A 154 -15.09 -7.79 -33.54
CA LEU A 154 -15.85 -6.64 -34.02
C LEU A 154 -15.83 -5.55 -32.97
N THR A 155 -15.63 -4.28 -33.37
CA THR A 155 -15.67 -3.16 -32.43
C THR A 155 -16.98 -2.39 -32.48
N PHE A 156 -17.47 -2.02 -31.30
CA PHE A 156 -18.64 -1.13 -31.12
C PHE A 156 -18.30 -0.01 -30.13
N ILE A 157 -19.00 1.12 -30.21
CA ILE A 157 -18.97 2.15 -29.15
C ILE A 157 -20.10 1.84 -28.17
N LYS A 158 -19.74 1.65 -26.89
CA LYS A 158 -20.73 1.46 -25.82
C LYS A 158 -21.35 2.80 -25.46
N GLY A 159 -22.67 2.88 -25.55
CA GLY A 159 -23.46 4.04 -25.11
C GLY A 159 -24.49 3.65 -24.05
N ASP A 160 -25.05 4.66 -23.39
CA ASP A 160 -26.15 4.49 -22.42
C ASP A 160 -27.51 4.25 -23.11
N LYS A 161 -27.59 4.53 -24.42
CA LYS A 161 -28.78 4.38 -25.26
C LYS A 161 -28.40 3.77 -26.60
N ASP A 162 -29.36 3.11 -27.22
CA ASP A 162 -29.20 2.57 -28.57
C ASP A 162 -29.46 3.66 -29.61
N PHE A 163 -28.59 3.76 -30.61
CA PHE A 163 -28.85 4.57 -31.79
C PHE A 163 -30.07 4.04 -32.56
N GLU A 164 -30.96 4.92 -33.04
CA GLU A 164 -32.22 4.53 -33.71
C GLU A 164 -32.19 4.75 -35.25
N GLY A 165 -31.09 5.25 -35.82
CA GLY A 165 -30.99 5.53 -37.26
C GLY A 165 -30.62 4.34 -38.14
N ASN A 166 -30.67 4.57 -39.45
CA ASN A 166 -30.38 3.61 -40.52
C ASN A 166 -29.28 4.13 -41.47
N GLY A 167 -28.65 3.23 -42.21
CA GLY A 167 -27.63 3.52 -43.21
C GLY A 167 -26.23 3.75 -42.63
N TRP A 168 -25.32 4.23 -43.48
CA TRP A 168 -23.96 4.61 -43.06
C TRP A 168 -23.94 6.00 -42.43
N ILE A 169 -23.37 6.07 -41.24
CA ILE A 169 -23.21 7.28 -40.44
C ILE A 169 -21.70 7.55 -40.37
N TYR A 170 -21.16 8.19 -41.39
CA TYR A 170 -19.74 8.53 -41.48
C TYR A 170 -19.61 9.99 -41.92
N PRO A 171 -18.72 10.81 -41.31
CA PRO A 171 -17.67 10.43 -40.34
C PRO A 171 -18.12 10.40 -38.87
N GLU A 172 -19.40 10.68 -38.58
CA GLU A 172 -19.98 10.63 -37.23
C GLU A 172 -19.98 9.22 -36.65
N CYS A 173 -20.11 9.04 -35.34
CA CYS A 173 -20.12 7.73 -34.71
C CYS A 173 -21.48 7.42 -34.10
N VAL A 174 -21.85 6.13 -34.08
CA VAL A 174 -23.04 5.61 -33.41
C VAL A 174 -22.67 4.77 -32.20
N GLU A 175 -23.56 4.75 -31.22
CA GLU A 175 -23.39 4.01 -29.97
C GLU A 175 -24.53 3.03 -29.75
N PHE A 176 -24.24 1.92 -29.10
CA PHE A 176 -25.22 0.91 -28.72
C PHE A 176 -24.97 0.45 -27.29
N THR A 177 -26.05 0.08 -26.59
CA THR A 177 -25.94 -0.61 -25.31
C THR A 177 -25.36 -2.02 -25.50
N VAL A 178 -24.69 -2.55 -24.48
CA VAL A 178 -24.15 -3.92 -24.53
C VAL A 178 -25.27 -4.95 -24.77
N SER A 179 -26.44 -4.73 -24.19
CA SER A 179 -27.62 -5.57 -24.40
C SER A 179 -28.02 -5.63 -25.88
N LYS A 180 -27.96 -4.49 -26.59
CA LYS A 180 -28.29 -4.43 -28.01
C LYS A 180 -27.25 -5.11 -28.89
N VAL A 181 -25.96 -4.99 -28.57
CA VAL A 181 -24.90 -5.75 -29.26
C VAL A 181 -25.12 -7.26 -29.11
N PHE A 182 -25.52 -7.71 -27.92
CA PHE A 182 -25.83 -9.12 -27.65
C PHE A 182 -27.09 -9.57 -28.39
N GLU A 183 -28.10 -8.70 -28.52
CA GLU A 183 -29.29 -8.95 -29.34
C GLU A 183 -28.91 -9.13 -30.82
N PHE A 184 -28.10 -8.24 -31.39
CA PHE A 184 -27.62 -8.37 -32.77
C PHE A 184 -26.86 -9.68 -33.00
N ALA A 185 -25.96 -10.04 -32.08
CA ALA A 185 -25.22 -11.30 -32.13
C ALA A 185 -26.17 -12.51 -32.16
N LYS A 186 -27.10 -12.55 -31.20
CA LYS A 186 -28.07 -13.64 -31.07
C LYS A 186 -28.95 -13.78 -32.32
N ASN A 187 -29.41 -12.66 -32.88
CA ASN A 187 -30.25 -12.66 -34.08
C ASN A 187 -29.51 -13.20 -35.32
N ALA A 188 -28.20 -12.99 -35.39
CA ALA A 188 -27.34 -13.54 -36.44
C ALA A 188 -26.85 -14.98 -36.16
N GLY A 189 -27.24 -15.58 -35.04
CA GLY A 189 -26.85 -16.95 -34.66
C GLY A 189 -25.52 -17.05 -33.89
N PHE A 190 -24.92 -15.93 -33.50
CA PHE A 190 -23.68 -15.90 -32.73
C PHE A 190 -23.92 -15.96 -31.23
N GLN A 191 -22.92 -16.50 -30.53
CA GLN A 191 -22.62 -16.13 -29.15
C GLN A 191 -21.59 -15.00 -29.14
N VAL A 192 -21.58 -14.18 -28.09
CA VAL A 192 -20.69 -13.02 -27.99
C VAL A 192 -20.17 -12.80 -26.57
N GLN A 193 -18.92 -12.35 -26.48
CA GLN A 193 -18.23 -12.00 -25.25
C GLN A 193 -17.49 -10.66 -25.42
N GLU A 194 -17.57 -9.78 -24.42
CA GLU A 194 -16.77 -8.54 -24.39
C GLU A 194 -15.31 -8.89 -24.09
N LEU A 195 -14.36 -8.33 -24.86
CA LEU A 195 -12.93 -8.56 -24.64
C LEU A 195 -12.31 -7.41 -23.83
N PRO A 196 -11.55 -7.71 -22.77
CA PRO A 196 -10.83 -6.70 -22.00
C PRO A 196 -9.53 -6.34 -22.73
N TRP A 197 -9.62 -5.88 -23.98
CA TRP A 197 -8.49 -5.45 -24.79
C TRP A 197 -8.55 -3.94 -25.05
N TYR A 198 -7.45 -3.22 -24.81
CA TYR A 198 -7.44 -1.76 -24.93
C TYR A 198 -7.83 -1.30 -26.35
N HIS A 199 -8.78 -0.38 -26.42
CA HIS A 199 -8.98 0.47 -27.58
C HIS A 199 -9.38 1.88 -27.10
N PRO A 200 -8.81 2.96 -27.66
CA PRO A 200 -8.93 4.31 -27.10
C PRO A 200 -10.35 4.91 -27.17
N ARG A 201 -11.25 4.31 -27.98
CA ARG A 201 -12.57 4.88 -28.30
C ARG A 201 -13.72 3.86 -28.36
N GLN A 202 -13.42 2.57 -28.41
CA GLN A 202 -14.38 1.51 -28.78
C GLN A 202 -14.09 0.28 -27.94
N THR A 203 -15.00 -0.69 -27.95
CA THR A 203 -14.87 -1.94 -27.21
C THR A 203 -14.82 -3.10 -28.20
N TRP A 204 -13.91 -4.05 -27.97
CA TRP A 204 -13.81 -5.28 -28.75
C TRP A 204 -14.81 -6.31 -28.26
N PHE A 205 -15.50 -6.95 -29.20
CA PHE A 205 -16.41 -8.06 -28.94
C PHE A 205 -15.96 -9.29 -29.73
N TYR A 206 -15.95 -10.43 -29.06
CA TYR A 206 -15.58 -11.76 -29.55
C TYR A 206 -16.84 -12.54 -29.90
N PHE A 207 -17.10 -12.70 -31.19
CA PHE A 207 -18.23 -13.43 -31.74
C PHE A 207 -17.80 -14.83 -32.18
N PHE A 208 -18.55 -15.84 -31.78
CA PHE A 208 -18.21 -17.25 -32.02
C PHE A 208 -19.48 -18.11 -32.12
N LYS A 209 -19.40 -19.25 -32.82
CA LYS A 209 -20.57 -20.12 -33.05
C LYS A 209 -20.77 -21.17 -31.95
N ASN A 210 -19.67 -21.75 -31.48
CA ASN A 210 -19.67 -22.89 -30.57
C ASN A 210 -19.26 -22.46 -29.16
N GLU A 211 -20.05 -22.81 -28.12
CA GLU A 211 -19.76 -22.44 -26.72
C GLU A 211 -18.35 -22.86 -26.25
N GLU A 212 -17.79 -23.94 -26.82
CA GLU A 212 -16.42 -24.39 -26.54
C GLU A 212 -15.34 -23.34 -26.87
N LYS A 213 -15.65 -22.36 -27.74
CA LYS A 213 -14.76 -21.24 -28.07
C LYS A 213 -14.84 -20.08 -27.09
N ARG A 214 -15.79 -20.10 -26.16
CA ARG A 214 -15.89 -19.06 -25.15
C ARG A 214 -14.62 -19.03 -24.31
N LEU A 215 -14.02 -17.85 -24.20
CA LEU A 215 -12.82 -17.66 -23.40
C LEU A 215 -13.18 -17.73 -21.93
N LYS A 216 -12.47 -18.58 -21.18
CA LYS A 216 -12.58 -18.68 -19.73
C LYS A 216 -11.91 -17.48 -19.05
N ASP A 217 -12.24 -17.22 -17.79
CA ASP A 217 -11.66 -16.10 -17.03
C ASP A 217 -10.12 -16.18 -16.98
N GLU A 218 -9.57 -17.39 -16.90
CA GLU A 218 -8.13 -17.67 -16.96
C GLU A 218 -7.52 -17.32 -18.33
N GLU A 219 -8.28 -17.35 -19.42
CA GLU A 219 -7.79 -16.99 -20.75
C GLU A 219 -7.94 -15.48 -20.98
N LEU A 220 -9.01 -14.88 -20.44
CA LEU A 220 -9.23 -13.44 -20.48
C LEU A 220 -8.12 -12.66 -19.80
N GLN A 221 -7.48 -13.21 -18.76
CA GLN A 221 -6.35 -12.54 -18.10
C GLN A 221 -5.19 -12.25 -19.07
N HIS A 222 -5.01 -13.07 -20.11
CA HIS A 222 -3.96 -12.86 -21.12
C HIS A 222 -4.30 -11.75 -22.12
N LEU A 223 -5.55 -11.30 -22.12
CA LEU A 223 -5.99 -10.14 -22.89
C LEU A 223 -5.87 -8.84 -22.08
N THR A 224 -5.50 -8.92 -20.80
CA THR A 224 -5.42 -7.79 -19.86
C THR A 224 -3.99 -7.35 -19.53
N GLY A 225 -3.87 -6.15 -18.98
CA GLY A 225 -2.59 -5.50 -18.69
C GLY A 225 -2.10 -4.61 -19.83
N ALA A 226 -0.77 -4.49 -19.99
CA ALA A 226 -0.17 -3.56 -20.93
C ALA A 226 -0.31 -4.01 -22.39
N VAL A 227 -1.29 -3.41 -23.07
CA VAL A 227 -1.43 -3.49 -24.52
C VAL A 227 -0.34 -2.66 -25.21
N LEU A 228 0.04 -1.51 -24.63
CA LEU A 228 1.20 -0.72 -25.05
C LEU A 228 1.86 0.03 -23.90
N HIS A 229 3.18 0.21 -23.99
CA HIS A 229 3.96 1.04 -23.07
C HIS A 229 4.21 2.43 -23.66
N ASP A 230 3.14 3.18 -23.91
CA ASP A 230 3.20 4.55 -24.46
C ASP A 230 2.50 5.54 -23.53
N LYS A 231 3.19 6.63 -23.18
CA LYS A 231 2.68 7.68 -22.28
C LYS A 231 1.46 8.40 -22.84
N THR A 232 1.28 8.42 -24.16
CA THR A 232 0.11 8.99 -24.85
C THR A 232 -1.15 8.15 -24.58
N PHE A 233 -0.98 6.85 -24.35
CA PHE A 233 -2.06 5.91 -24.11
C PHE A 233 -1.95 5.28 -22.72
N LYS A 234 -1.92 6.10 -21.67
CA LYS A 234 -1.81 5.63 -20.28
C LYS A 234 -2.86 4.57 -19.90
N LYS A 235 -4.06 4.62 -20.47
CA LYS A 235 -5.10 3.60 -20.22
C LYS A 235 -4.77 2.23 -20.84
N SER A 236 -3.85 2.17 -21.81
CA SER A 236 -3.40 0.93 -22.43
C SER A 236 -2.50 0.08 -21.55
N VAL A 237 -1.91 0.64 -20.48
CA VAL A 237 -1.12 -0.12 -19.50
C VAL A 237 -1.97 -0.81 -18.44
N ASN A 238 -3.23 -0.37 -18.28
CA ASN A 238 -4.15 -0.80 -17.22
C ASN A 238 -5.48 -1.23 -17.83
N VAL A 239 -5.45 -2.22 -18.74
CA VAL A 239 -6.71 -2.84 -19.15
C VAL A 239 -7.08 -3.84 -18.08
N GLU A 240 -7.92 -3.42 -17.15
CA GLU A 240 -8.51 -4.32 -16.16
C GLU A 240 -9.49 -5.25 -16.89
N VAL A 241 -9.53 -6.52 -16.51
CA VAL A 241 -10.75 -7.29 -16.72
C VAL A 241 -11.75 -6.54 -15.86
N GLU A 242 -12.71 -5.82 -16.45
CA GLU A 242 -13.97 -5.64 -15.73
C GLU A 242 -14.44 -7.07 -15.46
N GLN A 243 -14.10 -7.60 -14.28
CA GLN A 243 -14.84 -8.70 -13.72
C GLN A 243 -16.23 -8.11 -13.57
N LYS A 244 -17.04 -8.27 -14.63
CA LYS A 244 -18.48 -8.28 -14.51
C LYS A 244 -18.88 -9.55 -13.76
N GLY A 245 -18.31 -9.74 -12.56
CA GLY A 245 -19.12 -9.68 -11.36
C GLY A 245 -19.77 -8.29 -11.25
N LYS A 246 -20.60 -7.93 -12.24
CA LYS A 246 -21.89 -7.38 -11.86
C LYS A 246 -22.41 -8.46 -10.94
N LEU A 247 -22.53 -8.11 -9.68
CA LEU A 247 -23.68 -8.48 -8.90
C LEU A 247 -24.84 -8.66 -9.88
N HIS A 248 -25.08 -9.90 -10.30
CA HIS A 248 -26.43 -10.33 -10.57
C HIS A 248 -27.23 -9.84 -9.35
N PRO A 249 -28.47 -9.37 -9.52
CA PRO A 249 -29.34 -9.02 -8.39
C PRO A 249 -29.54 -10.19 -7.39
N ALA A 250 -28.93 -11.35 -7.62
CA ALA A 250 -28.83 -12.48 -6.71
C ALA A 250 -27.66 -12.41 -5.69
N ASN A 251 -26.65 -11.53 -5.84
CA ASN A 251 -25.51 -11.45 -4.90
C ASN A 251 -25.52 -10.23 -3.97
N ALA A 252 -26.52 -9.33 -4.07
CA ALA A 252 -26.71 -8.28 -3.05
C ALA A 252 -26.94 -8.90 -1.65
N ALA A 253 -27.39 -10.15 -1.59
CA ALA A 253 -27.58 -10.90 -0.35
C ALA A 253 -26.27 -11.33 0.36
N VAL A 254 -25.08 -11.18 -0.27
CA VAL A 254 -23.80 -11.60 0.35
C VAL A 254 -23.00 -10.42 0.93
N GLN A 255 -23.26 -9.18 0.50
CA GLN A 255 -22.62 -7.99 1.08
C GLN A 255 -23.25 -7.51 2.40
N GLU A 256 -24.43 -8.03 2.77
CA GLU A 256 -25.17 -7.55 3.96
C GLU A 256 -24.56 -7.97 5.32
N ASN A 257 -23.45 -8.72 5.37
CA ASN A 257 -22.94 -9.30 6.62
C ASN A 257 -21.45 -9.06 6.95
N ILE A 258 -20.71 -8.25 6.19
CA ILE A 258 -19.30 -7.97 6.56
C ILE A 258 -19.26 -6.91 7.66
N LYS A 259 -18.66 -7.24 8.81
CA LYS A 259 -18.58 -6.36 9.98
C LYS A 259 -17.13 -6.04 10.33
N ALA A 260 -16.82 -4.76 10.46
CA ALA A 260 -15.54 -4.31 10.99
C ALA A 260 -15.72 -3.65 12.36
N LEU A 261 -14.81 -3.94 13.28
CA LEU A 261 -14.74 -3.26 14.58
C LEU A 261 -13.44 -2.44 14.67
N ILE A 262 -13.57 -1.12 14.70
CA ILE A 262 -12.47 -0.18 14.86
C ILE A 262 -12.28 0.07 16.36
N CYS A 263 -11.26 -0.55 16.95
CA CYS A 263 -10.90 -0.38 18.36
C CYS A 263 -9.89 0.76 18.51
N THR A 264 -10.32 1.90 19.05
CA THR A 264 -9.46 3.08 19.19
C THR A 264 -9.73 3.86 20.47
N GLY A 265 -8.95 4.92 20.68
CA GLY A 265 -8.88 5.70 21.91
C GLY A 265 -7.54 6.42 21.94
N PHE A 266 -7.39 7.37 22.85
CA PHE A 266 -6.12 8.10 22.96
C PHE A 266 -4.93 7.15 23.20
N HIS A 267 -3.73 7.56 22.83
CA HIS A 267 -2.51 6.82 23.12
C HIS A 267 -2.44 6.42 24.59
N ARG A 268 -2.08 5.16 24.88
CA ARG A 268 -1.98 4.63 26.26
C ARG A 268 -3.32 4.54 27.03
N SER A 269 -4.47 4.51 26.35
CA SER A 269 -5.80 4.31 26.96
C SER A 269 -6.15 2.84 27.29
N ALA A 270 -5.24 1.89 27.06
CA ALA A 270 -5.47 0.43 27.11
C ALA A 270 -6.18 -0.19 25.90
N THR A 271 -6.15 0.49 24.74
CA THR A 271 -6.55 -0.09 23.45
C THR A 271 -5.80 -1.37 23.10
N SER A 272 -4.52 -1.51 23.46
CA SER A 272 -3.76 -2.75 23.19
C SER A 272 -4.27 -3.94 24.01
N ALA A 273 -4.58 -3.73 25.29
CA ALA A 273 -5.15 -4.77 26.16
C ALA A 273 -6.55 -5.18 25.70
N THR A 274 -7.32 -4.20 25.23
CA THR A 274 -8.65 -4.40 24.64
C THR A 274 -8.56 -5.21 23.33
N ALA A 275 -7.66 -4.84 22.43
CA ALA A 275 -7.42 -5.56 21.18
C ALA A 275 -6.96 -7.00 21.40
N ASN A 276 -6.12 -7.25 22.41
CA ASN A 276 -5.76 -8.61 22.82
C ASN A 276 -7.00 -9.41 23.27
N TYR A 277 -7.87 -8.80 24.08
CA TYR A 277 -9.10 -9.45 24.53
C TYR A 277 -10.02 -9.80 23.35
N LEU A 278 -10.21 -8.86 22.41
CA LEU A 278 -10.97 -9.09 21.19
C LEU A 278 -10.37 -10.21 20.33
N ASN A 279 -9.04 -10.24 20.18
CA ASN A 279 -8.35 -11.28 19.42
C ASN A 279 -8.56 -12.67 20.03
N LYS A 280 -8.45 -12.79 21.36
CA LYS A 280 -8.74 -14.05 22.06
C LYS A 280 -10.20 -14.48 21.94
N ALA A 281 -11.13 -13.52 21.89
CA ALA A 281 -12.55 -13.76 21.66
C ALA A 281 -12.90 -14.11 20.19
N GLY A 282 -11.89 -14.30 19.32
CA GLY A 282 -12.06 -14.76 17.95
C GLY A 282 -12.09 -13.66 16.89
N LEU A 283 -11.87 -12.39 17.25
CA LEU A 283 -11.86 -11.29 16.28
C LEU A 283 -10.47 -11.13 15.64
N HIS A 284 -10.35 -11.31 14.33
CA HIS A 284 -9.07 -11.13 13.63
C HIS A 284 -8.64 -9.65 13.63
N MET A 285 -7.59 -9.29 14.39
CA MET A 285 -7.21 -7.88 14.62
C MET A 285 -6.30 -7.25 13.55
N GLY A 286 -5.75 -8.04 12.62
CA GLY A 286 -4.85 -7.53 11.59
C GLY A 286 -3.92 -8.60 11.04
N ASN A 287 -3.38 -8.35 9.85
CA ASN A 287 -2.51 -9.30 9.16
C ASN A 287 -1.05 -9.18 9.65
N GLU A 288 -0.58 -7.94 9.86
CA GLU A 288 0.78 -7.65 10.30
C GLU A 288 0.76 -6.94 11.67
N LEU A 289 0.52 -7.71 12.73
CA LEU A 289 0.40 -7.13 14.07
C LEU A 289 1.73 -6.59 14.60
N MET A 290 1.70 -5.38 15.16
CA MET A 290 2.81 -4.76 15.85
C MET A 290 3.16 -5.56 17.11
N GLY A 291 4.36 -6.12 17.10
CA GLY A 291 4.84 -7.01 18.13
C GLY A 291 5.04 -6.35 19.50
N SER A 292 5.27 -7.19 20.51
CA SER A 292 5.47 -6.75 21.89
C SER A 292 6.70 -5.88 22.09
N SER A 293 6.60 -4.90 22.97
CA SER A 293 7.73 -4.14 23.51
C SER A 293 7.80 -4.31 25.02
N ILE A 294 8.86 -3.81 25.65
CA ILE A 294 8.96 -3.82 27.12
C ILE A 294 7.83 -3.01 27.77
N SER A 295 7.46 -1.89 27.15
CA SER A 295 6.35 -1.06 27.60
C SER A 295 4.97 -1.65 27.33
N ASN A 296 4.91 -2.75 26.56
CA ASN A 296 3.70 -3.50 26.26
C ASN A 296 4.02 -4.99 25.91
N PRO A 297 4.27 -5.82 26.95
CA PRO A 297 4.74 -7.21 26.82
C PRO A 297 3.88 -8.11 25.94
N LYS A 298 2.56 -7.91 25.96
CA LYS A 298 1.60 -8.78 25.27
C LYS A 298 1.41 -8.42 23.79
N GLY A 299 2.09 -7.38 23.27
CA GLY A 299 1.87 -6.89 21.90
C GLY A 299 1.02 -5.63 21.87
N HIS A 300 1.23 -4.78 20.86
CA HIS A 300 0.42 -3.57 20.70
C HIS A 300 -0.88 -3.82 19.92
N PHE A 301 -0.92 -4.87 19.08
CA PHE A 301 -2.07 -5.28 18.27
C PHE A 301 -2.51 -4.26 17.20
N GLU A 302 -1.70 -3.24 16.93
CA GLU A 302 -1.85 -2.43 15.74
C GLU A 302 -1.55 -3.25 14.49
N ASP A 303 -2.38 -3.14 13.47
CA ASP A 303 -2.03 -3.63 12.14
C ASP A 303 -1.14 -2.62 11.44
N TRP A 304 0.11 -2.99 11.15
CA TRP A 304 1.10 -2.11 10.55
C TRP A 304 0.66 -1.49 9.22
N ALA A 305 -0.20 -2.18 8.46
CA ALA A 305 -0.76 -1.62 7.23
C ALA A 305 -1.66 -0.41 7.52
N ALA A 306 -2.53 -0.49 8.52
CA ALA A 306 -3.36 0.64 8.93
C ALA A 306 -2.53 1.78 9.55
N VAL A 307 -1.52 1.43 10.36
CA VAL A 307 -0.57 2.39 10.94
C VAL A 307 0.12 3.22 9.86
N ARG A 308 0.62 2.59 8.80
CA ARG A 308 1.32 3.28 7.72
C ARG A 308 0.40 4.24 6.97
N LEU A 309 -0.83 3.81 6.67
CA LEU A 309 -1.83 4.66 6.03
C LEU A 309 -2.15 5.91 6.86
N HIS A 310 -2.32 5.77 8.18
CA HIS A 310 -2.53 6.92 9.04
C HIS A 310 -1.31 7.84 9.12
N ASP A 311 -0.10 7.28 9.24
CA ASP A 311 1.13 8.08 9.29
C ASP A 311 1.37 8.83 7.97
N GLU A 312 1.07 8.22 6.83
CA GLU A 312 1.13 8.85 5.51
C GLU A 312 0.16 10.04 5.42
N GLN A 313 -1.09 9.87 5.85
CA GLN A 313 -2.05 10.98 5.87
C GLN A 313 -1.62 12.12 6.81
N LEU A 314 -1.02 11.81 7.96
CA LEU A 314 -0.48 12.83 8.87
C LEU A 314 0.74 13.54 8.25
N ALA A 315 1.66 12.79 7.64
CA ALA A 315 2.85 13.33 7.00
C ALA A 315 2.50 14.24 5.81
N ASN A 316 1.51 13.86 4.99
CA ASN A 316 1.00 14.67 3.88
C ASN A 316 0.42 16.02 4.34
N ASN A 317 0.04 16.13 5.61
CA ASN A 317 -0.43 17.36 6.25
C ASN A 317 0.66 18.09 7.06
N GLY A 318 1.93 17.67 6.95
CA GLY A 318 3.05 18.28 7.67
C GLY A 318 3.01 18.06 9.18
N THR A 319 2.32 17.02 9.64
CA THR A 319 2.20 16.64 11.06
C THR A 319 2.56 15.15 11.25
N ASP A 320 2.31 14.61 12.43
CA ASP A 320 2.56 13.23 12.81
C ASP A 320 1.61 12.79 13.95
N TRP A 321 1.91 11.65 14.57
CA TRP A 321 1.10 11.09 15.65
C TRP A 321 0.96 12.00 16.90
N GLN A 322 1.82 13.02 17.07
CA GLN A 322 1.73 14.08 18.07
C GLN A 322 0.73 15.20 17.72
N TYR A 323 -0.12 14.98 16.71
CA TYR A 323 -1.20 15.88 16.32
C TYR A 323 -2.03 16.34 17.54
N HIS A 324 -2.22 17.64 17.62
CA HIS A 324 -2.89 18.36 18.70
C HIS A 324 -3.65 19.59 18.18
N GLY A 325 -4.13 19.50 16.94
CA GLY A 325 -4.96 20.53 16.31
C GLY A 325 -4.17 21.69 15.71
N GLU A 326 -2.85 21.52 15.55
CA GLU A 326 -1.94 22.54 15.04
C GLU A 326 -2.08 22.80 13.54
N VAL A 327 -2.68 21.85 12.80
CA VAL A 327 -3.01 21.96 11.38
C VAL A 327 -4.41 21.38 11.11
N ALA A 328 -5.07 21.85 10.06
CA ALA A 328 -6.27 21.18 9.54
C ALA A 328 -5.84 19.94 8.75
N LEU A 329 -6.48 18.79 9.02
CA LEU A 329 -6.19 17.55 8.31
C LEU A 329 -7.01 17.51 7.02
N ASN A 330 -6.34 17.60 5.87
CA ASN A 330 -6.90 17.30 4.55
C ASN A 330 -6.61 15.81 4.25
N VAL A 331 -7.64 14.98 4.34
CA VAL A 331 -7.54 13.53 4.20
C VAL A 331 -7.83 13.14 2.76
N GLU A 332 -6.95 12.33 2.16
CA GLU A 332 -7.14 11.82 0.81
C GLU A 332 -8.37 10.89 0.74
N PRO A 333 -9.31 11.11 -0.19
CA PRO A 333 -10.46 10.22 -0.36
C PRO A 333 -10.02 8.80 -0.73
N GLY A 334 -10.63 7.80 -0.08
CA GLY A 334 -10.42 6.38 -0.43
C GLY A 334 -9.08 5.79 0.02
N PHE A 335 -8.28 6.48 0.84
CA PHE A 335 -6.97 5.97 1.29
C PHE A 335 -7.04 4.63 2.06
N LEU A 336 -8.22 4.26 2.57
CA LEU A 336 -8.48 2.99 3.25
C LEU A 336 -9.06 1.89 2.34
N ASP A 337 -9.46 2.21 1.11
CA ASP A 337 -10.30 1.33 0.28
C ASP A 337 -9.61 0.00 -0.02
N SER A 338 -8.34 0.04 -0.45
CA SER A 338 -7.54 -1.16 -0.71
C SER A 338 -7.33 -2.01 0.54
N TYR A 339 -7.13 -1.37 1.70
CA TYR A 339 -6.98 -2.06 2.98
C TYR A 339 -8.27 -2.77 3.37
N ILE A 340 -9.40 -2.06 3.32
CA ILE A 340 -10.72 -2.62 3.68
C ILE A 340 -11.12 -3.72 2.69
N ALA A 341 -10.91 -3.54 1.39
CA ALA A 341 -11.18 -4.56 0.38
C ALA A 341 -10.40 -5.85 0.65
N LEU A 342 -9.11 -5.74 0.98
CA LEU A 342 -8.28 -6.89 1.36
C LEU A 342 -8.85 -7.59 2.60
N ARG A 343 -9.13 -6.85 3.69
CA ARG A 343 -9.67 -7.43 4.92
C ARG A 343 -11.04 -8.09 4.71
N ASN A 344 -11.92 -7.44 3.95
CA ASN A 344 -13.26 -7.94 3.62
C ASN A 344 -13.21 -9.21 2.74
N SER A 345 -12.18 -9.34 1.89
CA SER A 345 -11.98 -10.56 1.08
C SER A 345 -11.55 -11.77 1.92
N GLN A 346 -10.96 -11.53 3.10
CA GLN A 346 -10.38 -12.55 3.97
C GLN A 346 -11.29 -12.95 5.13
N HIS A 347 -12.12 -12.02 5.62
CA HIS A 347 -12.89 -12.22 6.83
C HIS A 347 -14.30 -11.62 6.71
N GLN A 348 -15.30 -12.36 7.20
CA GLN A 348 -16.67 -11.85 7.37
C GLN A 348 -16.80 -10.91 8.58
N CYS A 349 -15.97 -11.09 9.61
CA CYS A 349 -15.90 -10.20 10.76
C CYS A 349 -14.44 -9.99 11.14
N TRP A 350 -14.02 -8.74 11.28
CA TRP A 350 -12.63 -8.41 11.59
C TRP A 350 -12.49 -7.14 12.42
N GLY A 351 -11.36 -7.01 13.10
CA GLY A 351 -11.00 -5.84 13.89
C GLY A 351 -9.75 -5.16 13.36
N VAL A 352 -9.58 -3.90 13.75
CA VAL A 352 -8.33 -3.16 13.63
C VAL A 352 -8.18 -2.27 14.85
N LYS A 353 -6.93 -2.10 15.29
CA LYS A 353 -6.61 -1.19 16.39
C LYS A 353 -5.55 -0.20 15.93
N ASP A 354 -5.78 1.08 16.20
CA ASP A 354 -4.78 2.14 16.10
C ASP A 354 -5.28 3.37 16.86
N PRO A 355 -4.54 3.92 17.84
CA PRO A 355 -4.91 5.19 18.46
C PRO A 355 -5.15 6.33 17.47
N ARG A 356 -4.41 6.36 16.35
CA ARG A 356 -4.56 7.41 15.31
C ARG A 356 -5.88 7.30 14.53
N ALA A 357 -6.56 6.15 14.56
CA ALA A 357 -7.88 6.01 13.93
C ALA A 357 -8.91 7.03 14.46
N CYS A 358 -8.74 7.54 15.70
CA CYS A 358 -9.53 8.66 16.23
C CYS A 358 -9.52 9.91 15.32
N LEU A 359 -8.47 10.11 14.53
CA LEU A 359 -8.32 11.26 13.65
C LEU A 359 -9.06 11.07 12.31
N PHE A 360 -9.46 9.84 11.98
CA PHE A 360 -9.98 9.42 10.67
C PHE A 360 -11.30 8.62 10.79
N LEU A 361 -12.07 8.82 11.85
CA LEU A 361 -13.28 8.02 12.14
C LEU A 361 -14.33 8.08 11.03
N ASP A 362 -14.53 9.26 10.44
CA ASP A 362 -15.45 9.44 9.31
C ASP A 362 -14.97 8.66 8.09
N SER A 363 -13.68 8.72 7.76
CA SER A 363 -13.08 7.95 6.67
C SER A 363 -13.23 6.44 6.87
N TRP A 364 -13.04 5.94 8.09
CA TRP A 364 -13.27 4.52 8.43
C TRP A 364 -14.74 4.11 8.26
N ASN A 365 -15.67 4.99 8.62
CA ASN A 365 -17.10 4.73 8.49
C ASN A 365 -17.53 4.76 7.01
N GLU A 366 -17.07 5.74 6.24
CA GLU A 366 -17.38 5.91 4.82
C GLU A 366 -16.82 4.76 3.97
N ALA A 367 -15.53 4.43 4.14
CA ALA A 367 -14.87 3.40 3.35
C ALA A 367 -15.42 1.98 3.60
N ASN A 368 -16.17 1.78 4.70
CA ASN A 368 -16.88 0.53 4.98
C ASN A 368 -18.38 0.58 4.59
N GLY A 369 -18.78 1.55 3.75
CA GLY A 369 -20.18 1.72 3.34
C GLY A 369 -21.13 2.00 4.52
N GLY A 370 -20.61 2.53 5.63
CA GLY A 370 -21.35 2.75 6.87
C GLY A 370 -21.53 1.52 7.76
N ASN A 371 -20.91 0.37 7.47
CA ASN A 371 -21.07 -0.87 8.23
C ASN A 371 -19.99 -1.10 9.31
N ALA A 372 -19.10 -0.14 9.52
CA ALA A 372 -18.12 -0.19 10.60
C ALA A 372 -18.76 0.10 11.97
N HIS A 373 -18.32 -0.65 12.98
CA HIS A 373 -18.60 -0.41 14.39
C HIS A 373 -17.34 0.12 15.09
N PHE A 374 -17.52 0.88 16.16
CA PHE A 374 -16.44 1.60 16.82
C PHE A 374 -16.44 1.31 18.30
N LEU A 375 -15.31 0.82 18.80
CA LEU A 375 -15.06 0.62 20.21
C LEU A 375 -14.06 1.67 20.69
N PHE A 376 -14.51 2.50 21.62
CA PHE A 376 -13.76 3.60 22.17
C PHE A 376 -13.32 3.30 23.60
N VAL A 377 -12.01 3.25 23.82
CA VAL A 377 -11.42 3.05 25.14
C VAL A 377 -11.00 4.40 25.72
N ALA A 378 -11.70 4.84 26.76
CA ALA A 378 -11.48 6.11 27.42
C ALA A 378 -10.64 5.95 28.69
N ARG A 379 -9.66 6.83 28.87
CA ARG A 379 -8.82 6.90 30.07
C ARG A 379 -8.59 8.36 30.45
N HIS A 380 -8.64 8.64 31.75
CA HIS A 380 -8.45 9.97 32.30
C HIS A 380 -7.17 10.62 31.77
N TRP A 381 -7.25 11.90 31.40
CA TRP A 381 -6.18 12.64 30.73
C TRP A 381 -4.87 12.60 31.52
N SER A 382 -4.91 12.78 32.85
CA SER A 382 -3.70 12.82 33.68
C SER A 382 -2.96 11.49 33.69
N SER A 383 -3.67 10.36 33.81
CA SER A 383 -3.08 9.02 33.78
C SER A 383 -2.51 8.68 32.41
N CYS A 384 -3.13 9.16 31.32
CA CYS A 384 -2.58 9.07 29.96
C CYS A 384 -1.26 9.83 29.83
N ILE A 385 -1.21 11.08 30.29
CA ILE A 385 0.01 11.91 30.27
C ILE A 385 1.12 11.25 31.09
N GLU A 386 0.84 10.85 32.33
CA GLU A 386 1.78 10.13 33.20
C GLU A 386 2.35 8.88 32.49
N SER A 387 1.50 8.15 31.79
CA SER A 387 1.88 6.93 31.08
C SER A 387 2.74 7.19 29.83
N LEU A 388 2.53 8.32 29.13
CA LEU A 388 3.37 8.78 28.01
C LEU A 388 4.74 9.23 28.50
N LEU A 389 4.77 10.07 29.54
CA LEU A 389 6.01 10.59 30.12
C LEU A 389 6.87 9.46 30.67
N ASN A 390 6.29 8.49 31.39
CA ASN A 390 7.00 7.29 31.85
C ASN A 390 7.59 6.47 30.70
N ARG A 391 6.82 6.27 29.61
CA ARG A 391 7.30 5.50 28.46
C ARG A 391 8.54 6.15 27.84
N HIS A 392 8.44 7.43 27.48
CA HIS A 392 9.51 8.09 26.74
C HIS A 392 10.73 8.39 27.62
N SER A 393 10.55 8.74 28.89
CA SER A 393 11.67 8.93 29.82
C SER A 393 12.43 7.64 30.06
N ARG A 394 11.72 6.50 30.16
CA ARG A 394 12.35 5.17 30.24
C ARG A 394 13.15 4.86 28.98
N GLU A 395 12.58 5.07 27.80
CA GLU A 395 13.29 4.86 26.52
C GLU A 395 14.57 5.70 26.45
N PHE A 396 14.51 6.97 26.86
CA PHE A 396 15.67 7.86 26.92
C PHE A 396 16.72 7.39 27.93
N ALA A 397 16.29 7.11 29.17
CA ALA A 397 17.17 6.68 30.26
C ALA A 397 17.93 5.39 29.95
N HIS A 398 17.39 4.52 29.09
CA HIS A 398 18.01 3.25 28.68
C HIS A 398 18.69 3.26 27.32
N GLN A 399 18.51 4.27 26.46
CA GLN A 399 19.11 4.28 25.13
C GLN A 399 20.16 5.36 24.92
N LEU A 400 20.10 6.46 25.69
CA LEU A 400 20.99 7.62 25.58
C LEU A 400 21.26 8.03 24.10
N PRO A 401 20.21 8.36 23.33
CA PRO A 401 20.35 8.73 21.92
C PRO A 401 21.28 9.94 21.74
N GLY A 402 22.16 9.91 20.73
CA GLY A 402 23.19 10.93 20.52
C GLY A 402 22.63 12.33 20.23
N ASP A 403 22.04 12.53 19.05
CA ASP A 403 21.43 13.81 18.68
C ASP A 403 19.95 13.84 19.11
N LEU A 404 19.60 14.86 19.89
CA LEU A 404 18.29 15.09 20.47
C LEU A 404 17.60 16.32 19.89
N SER A 405 18.28 17.12 19.07
CA SER A 405 17.77 18.41 18.56
C SER A 405 16.40 18.25 17.90
N ASP A 406 16.23 17.23 17.06
CA ASP A 406 14.97 16.92 16.37
C ASP A 406 14.21 15.70 16.93
N ASP A 407 14.59 15.18 18.10
CA ASP A 407 13.91 14.01 18.68
C ASP A 407 12.52 14.38 19.21
N LYS A 408 11.49 14.02 18.44
CA LYS A 408 10.08 14.28 18.75
C LYS A 408 9.63 13.74 20.11
N ARG A 409 10.26 12.68 20.64
CA ARG A 409 9.91 12.15 21.97
C ARG A 409 10.23 13.16 23.07
N LEU A 410 11.21 14.03 22.86
CA LEU A 410 11.58 15.09 23.81
C LEU A 410 10.55 16.24 23.83
N ASN A 411 9.67 16.34 22.82
CA ASN A 411 8.66 17.40 22.73
C ASN A 411 7.71 17.42 23.93
N PHE A 412 7.47 16.28 24.59
CA PHE A 412 6.63 16.24 25.80
C PHE A 412 7.17 17.07 26.96
N TRP A 413 8.48 17.30 27.01
CA TRP A 413 9.12 18.16 28.01
C TRP A 413 9.42 19.56 27.49
N ARG A 414 9.74 19.69 26.18
CA ARG A 414 9.88 21.00 25.53
C ARG A 414 8.58 21.80 25.58
N LYS A 415 7.46 21.11 25.41
CA LYS A 415 6.10 21.64 25.41
C LYS A 415 5.26 20.85 26.43
N PRO A 416 5.31 21.19 27.73
CA PRO A 416 4.62 20.42 28.78
C PRO A 416 3.11 20.25 28.58
N GLU A 417 2.46 21.17 27.83
CA GLU A 417 1.05 21.08 27.48
C GLU A 417 0.74 20.11 26.31
N LEU A 418 1.75 19.61 25.59
CA LEU A 418 1.56 18.85 24.35
C LEU A 418 0.69 17.62 24.53
N ALA A 419 1.03 16.75 25.50
CA ALA A 419 0.28 15.51 25.74
C ALA A 419 -1.19 15.79 26.13
N ALA A 420 -1.44 16.87 26.87
CA ALA A 420 -2.78 17.32 27.21
C ALA A 420 -3.57 17.79 25.97
N LYS A 421 -2.96 18.61 25.11
CA LYS A 421 -3.60 19.07 23.87
C LYS A 421 -3.86 17.91 22.90
N MET A 422 -2.93 16.96 22.78
CA MET A 422 -3.15 15.73 22.03
C MET A 422 -4.34 14.94 22.57
N TRP A 423 -4.41 14.71 23.89
CA TRP A 423 -5.53 14.00 24.51
C TRP A 423 -6.85 14.70 24.21
N LEU A 424 -6.88 16.03 24.31
CA LEU A 424 -8.06 16.84 24.08
C LEU A 424 -8.57 16.69 22.64
N GLU A 425 -7.69 16.84 21.64
CA GLU A 425 -8.11 16.78 20.23
C GLU A 425 -8.55 15.38 19.79
N TYR A 426 -7.85 14.33 20.21
CA TYR A 426 -8.26 12.95 19.91
C TYR A 426 -9.63 12.63 20.51
N ASN A 427 -9.85 13.01 21.76
CA ASN A 427 -11.11 12.72 22.44
C ASN A 427 -12.27 13.62 21.99
N ARG A 428 -12.01 14.85 21.55
CA ARG A 428 -13.03 15.70 20.92
C ARG A 428 -13.57 15.09 19.62
N LYS A 429 -12.69 14.58 18.76
CA LYS A 429 -13.09 13.88 17.52
C LYS A 429 -13.89 12.61 17.83
N LEU A 430 -13.40 11.81 18.77
CA LEU A 430 -14.10 10.62 19.25
C LEU A 430 -15.50 10.95 19.79
N LEU A 431 -15.59 11.96 20.65
CA LEU A 431 -16.84 12.40 21.27
C LEU A 431 -17.85 12.91 20.24
N ALA A 432 -17.41 13.75 19.30
CA ALA A 432 -18.25 14.24 18.21
C ALA A 432 -18.79 13.07 17.37
N PHE A 433 -17.92 12.12 17.00
CA PHE A 433 -18.32 10.95 16.23
C PHE A 433 -19.30 10.05 17.00
N ALA A 434 -19.04 9.78 18.29
CA ALA A 434 -19.90 8.96 19.14
C ALA A 434 -21.31 9.55 19.26
N LYS A 435 -21.42 10.87 19.48
CA LYS A 435 -22.71 11.57 19.56
C LYS A 435 -23.49 11.50 18.25
N ASN A 436 -22.81 11.58 17.11
CA ASN A 436 -23.44 11.51 15.80
C ASN A 436 -23.80 10.07 15.36
N ASN A 437 -23.14 9.05 15.94
CA ASN A 437 -23.29 7.64 15.55
C ASN A 437 -23.53 6.71 16.75
N PRO A 438 -24.55 6.94 17.61
CA PRO A 438 -24.71 6.20 18.87
C PRO A 438 -25.01 4.71 18.67
N SER A 439 -25.65 4.32 17.57
CA SER A 439 -25.92 2.92 17.23
C SER A 439 -24.67 2.15 16.78
N LYS A 440 -23.61 2.85 16.36
CA LYS A 440 -22.37 2.24 15.85
C LYS A 440 -21.23 2.29 16.86
N THR A 441 -21.38 3.04 17.95
CA THR A 441 -20.29 3.31 18.88
C THR A 441 -20.53 2.64 20.23
N LEU A 442 -19.46 2.15 20.85
CA LEU A 442 -19.45 1.65 22.22
C LEU A 442 -18.30 2.32 22.96
N VAL A 443 -18.59 2.95 24.10
CA VAL A 443 -17.56 3.61 24.91
C VAL A 443 -17.34 2.81 26.20
N ILE A 444 -16.10 2.44 26.48
CA ILE A 444 -15.68 1.76 27.72
C ILE A 444 -14.55 2.53 28.39
N THR A 445 -14.59 2.67 29.71
CA THR A 445 -13.46 3.23 30.47
C THR A 445 -12.39 2.17 30.73
N GLN A 446 -11.13 2.60 30.80
CA GLN A 446 -10.02 1.73 31.20
C GLN A 446 -10.35 1.05 32.55
N ARG A 447 -10.86 1.80 33.52
CA ARG A 447 -11.12 1.24 34.85
C ARG A 447 -12.20 0.17 34.80
N ALA A 448 -13.27 0.34 34.02
CA ALA A 448 -14.27 -0.70 33.82
C ALA A 448 -13.66 -1.97 33.19
N LEU A 449 -12.83 -1.81 32.16
CA LEU A 449 -12.15 -2.93 31.50
C LEU A 449 -11.30 -3.75 32.50
N PHE A 450 -10.54 -3.09 33.36
CA PHE A 450 -9.67 -3.74 34.35
C PHE A 450 -10.43 -4.26 35.58
N ASN A 451 -11.71 -3.89 35.73
CA ASN A 451 -12.62 -4.41 36.76
C ASN A 451 -13.65 -5.38 36.17
N ASN A 452 -13.24 -6.16 35.16
CA ASN A 452 -14.02 -7.25 34.55
C ASN A 452 -15.38 -6.85 33.99
N ALA A 453 -15.51 -5.63 33.43
CA ALA A 453 -16.70 -5.26 32.69
C ALA A 453 -16.97 -6.28 31.55
N PRO A 454 -18.23 -6.65 31.28
CA PRO A 454 -18.60 -7.69 30.32
C PRO A 454 -18.52 -7.18 28.86
N LEU A 455 -17.32 -6.76 28.45
CA LEU A 455 -17.06 -6.10 27.16
C LEU A 455 -17.53 -6.95 25.97
N ILE A 456 -17.13 -8.23 25.91
CA ILE A 456 -17.43 -9.11 24.77
C ILE A 456 -18.95 -9.33 24.64
N GLN A 457 -19.63 -9.59 25.77
CA GLN A 457 -21.09 -9.71 25.80
C GLN A 457 -21.74 -8.42 25.28
N ARG A 458 -21.31 -7.25 25.78
CA ARG A 458 -21.88 -5.97 25.37
C ARG A 458 -21.65 -5.66 23.87
N ILE A 459 -20.49 -6.04 23.33
CA ILE A 459 -20.20 -5.94 21.89
C ILE A 459 -21.14 -6.82 21.08
N ASN A 460 -21.35 -8.07 21.50
CA ASN A 460 -22.27 -8.98 20.83
C ASN A 460 -23.71 -8.48 20.89
N ASP A 461 -24.15 -7.98 22.05
CA ASP A 461 -25.50 -7.44 22.22
C ASP A 461 -25.73 -6.22 21.31
N LYS A 462 -24.73 -5.35 21.16
CA LYS A 462 -24.86 -4.09 20.42
C LYS A 462 -24.64 -4.23 18.92
N PHE A 463 -23.66 -5.05 18.51
CA PHE A 463 -23.16 -5.13 17.13
C PHE A 463 -23.34 -6.51 16.48
N SER A 464 -23.71 -7.52 17.28
CA SER A 464 -23.91 -8.90 16.83
C SER A 464 -22.69 -9.47 16.08
N LEU A 465 -21.50 -9.33 16.69
CA LEU A 465 -20.24 -9.83 16.13
C LEU A 465 -19.97 -11.32 16.40
N ASN A 466 -20.79 -11.98 17.23
CA ASN A 466 -20.68 -13.40 17.58
C ASN A 466 -19.29 -13.81 18.14
N LEU A 467 -18.68 -12.92 18.92
CA LEU A 467 -17.42 -13.18 19.62
C LEU A 467 -17.62 -14.18 20.77
N ASP A 468 -16.58 -14.95 21.09
CA ASP A 468 -16.63 -15.94 22.16
C ASP A 468 -16.66 -15.29 23.55
N VAL A 469 -17.83 -15.34 24.19
CA VAL A 469 -18.07 -14.77 25.52
C VAL A 469 -17.47 -15.59 26.65
N SER A 470 -17.03 -16.83 26.39
CA SER A 470 -16.42 -17.71 27.39
C SER A 470 -14.95 -17.38 27.68
N VAL A 471 -14.33 -16.56 26.81
CA VAL A 471 -12.94 -16.16 26.95
C VAL A 471 -12.76 -15.27 28.18
N GLU A 472 -11.84 -15.67 29.06
CA GLU A 472 -11.44 -14.84 30.20
C GLU A 472 -10.68 -13.59 29.74
N SER A 473 -10.93 -12.47 30.41
CA SER A 473 -10.21 -11.22 30.16
C SER A 473 -8.70 -11.42 30.36
N PRO A 474 -7.84 -11.15 29.34
CA PRO A 474 -6.39 -11.23 29.50
C PRO A 474 -5.81 -10.03 30.28
N VAL A 475 -6.69 -9.14 30.77
CA VAL A 475 -6.36 -7.92 31.49
C VAL A 475 -6.23 -8.22 32.98
N GLU A 476 -5.01 -8.20 33.48
CA GLU A 476 -4.73 -8.40 34.90
C GLU A 476 -4.88 -7.09 35.66
N SER A 477 -5.54 -7.12 36.82
CA SER A 477 -5.78 -5.92 37.64
C SER A 477 -4.49 -5.22 38.09
N VAL A 478 -3.40 -5.98 38.27
CA VAL A 478 -2.05 -5.44 38.59
C VAL A 478 -1.48 -4.55 37.48
N MET A 479 -1.97 -4.68 36.24
CA MET A 479 -1.55 -3.82 35.13
C MET A 479 -2.32 -2.49 35.10
N LEU A 480 -3.34 -2.30 35.96
CA LEU A 480 -4.06 -1.03 36.06
C LEU A 480 -3.12 0.02 36.64
N ASN A 481 -2.77 1.00 35.81
CA ASN A 481 -2.12 2.21 36.28
C ASN A 481 -3.08 3.37 36.06
N ASP A 482 -3.71 3.86 37.11
CA ASP A 482 -4.60 5.03 37.08
C ASP A 482 -4.06 6.20 37.91
N HIS A 483 -2.82 6.07 38.36
CA HIS A 483 -2.13 7.09 39.13
C HIS A 483 -1.48 8.14 38.23
N ALA A 484 -1.41 9.38 38.71
CA ALA A 484 -0.72 10.48 38.03
C ALA A 484 0.01 11.37 39.04
N SER A 485 1.18 11.89 38.68
CA SER A 485 1.89 12.85 39.53
C SER A 485 1.10 14.15 39.66
N GLN A 486 1.12 14.75 40.86
CA GLN A 486 0.58 16.10 41.10
C GLN A 486 1.29 17.19 40.28
N THR A 487 2.49 16.92 39.75
CA THR A 487 3.20 17.85 38.85
C THR A 487 2.54 17.97 37.48
N ILE A 488 1.80 16.96 37.01
CA ILE A 488 1.12 17.03 35.71
C ILE A 488 0.10 18.18 35.68
N PRO A 489 -0.90 18.26 36.58
CA PRO A 489 -1.85 19.37 36.58
C PRO A 489 -1.20 20.73 36.89
N SER A 490 -0.05 20.78 37.56
CA SER A 490 0.64 22.05 37.84
C SER A 490 1.33 22.63 36.61
N MET A 491 1.72 21.79 35.64
CA MET A 491 2.29 22.21 34.35
C MET A 491 1.26 22.74 33.34
N LEU A 492 -0.05 22.60 33.63
CA LEU A 492 -1.12 22.98 32.72
C LEU A 492 -1.83 24.27 33.16
N SER A 493 -2.18 25.12 32.19
CA SER A 493 -3.04 26.28 32.43
C SER A 493 -4.43 25.89 32.95
N SER A 494 -5.05 26.77 33.74
CA SER A 494 -6.40 26.52 34.30
C SER A 494 -7.47 26.33 33.22
N HIS A 495 -7.34 27.03 32.08
CA HIS A 495 -8.27 26.89 30.96
C HIS A 495 -8.14 25.52 30.25
N LEU A 496 -6.92 25.06 30.04
CA LEU A 496 -6.68 23.74 29.45
C LEU A 496 -7.20 22.63 30.37
N LYS A 497 -6.96 22.72 31.69
CA LYS A 497 -7.53 21.78 32.67
C LYS A 497 -9.05 21.72 32.63
N ALA A 498 -9.71 22.88 32.67
CA ALA A 498 -11.17 22.93 32.57
C ALA A 498 -11.69 22.28 31.28
N SER A 499 -11.00 22.49 30.15
CA SER A 499 -11.36 21.86 28.87
C SER A 499 -11.20 20.33 28.89
N LEU A 500 -10.12 19.83 29.51
CA LEU A 500 -9.88 18.40 29.69
C LEU A 500 -10.94 17.75 30.59
N ASP A 501 -11.28 18.41 31.69
CA ASP A 501 -12.26 17.91 32.66
C ASP A 501 -13.66 17.86 32.05
N ILE A 502 -14.07 18.88 31.27
CA ILE A 502 -15.34 18.87 30.53
C ILE A 502 -15.41 17.69 29.57
N VAL A 503 -14.39 17.52 28.70
CA VAL A 503 -14.37 16.41 27.75
C VAL A 503 -14.36 15.05 28.46
N TRP A 504 -13.67 14.94 29.60
CA TRP A 504 -13.71 13.72 30.42
C TRP A 504 -15.11 13.42 30.96
N GLN A 505 -15.81 14.41 31.51
CA GLN A 505 -17.18 14.21 31.99
C GLN A 505 -18.13 13.80 30.86
N GLU A 506 -18.03 14.45 29.68
CA GLU A 506 -18.86 14.08 28.52
C GLU A 506 -18.57 12.66 28.02
N LEU A 507 -17.31 12.19 28.09
CA LEU A 507 -16.97 10.80 27.80
C LEU A 507 -17.60 9.83 28.83
N LEU A 508 -17.62 10.20 30.12
CA LEU A 508 -18.24 9.39 31.17
C LEU A 508 -19.77 9.33 31.03
N GLU A 509 -20.39 10.39 30.52
CA GLU A 509 -21.83 10.41 30.22
C GLU A 509 -22.17 9.48 29.05
N LEU A 510 -21.31 9.40 28.03
CA LEU A 510 -21.49 8.50 26.88
C LEU A 510 -21.05 7.05 27.14
N ALA A 511 -20.29 6.78 28.19
CA ALA A 511 -19.74 5.46 28.48
C ALA A 511 -20.85 4.40 28.66
N ASP A 512 -20.89 3.41 27.77
CA ASP A 512 -21.72 2.20 27.90
C ASP A 512 -21.26 1.35 29.10
N LEU A 513 -19.95 1.31 29.36
CA LEU A 513 -19.33 0.55 30.44
C LEU A 513 -18.35 1.46 31.20
N LYS A 514 -18.68 1.78 32.45
CA LYS A 514 -17.85 2.55 33.38
C LYS A 514 -17.85 1.92 34.78
N HIS A 515 -16.78 2.15 35.52
CA HIS A 515 -16.68 1.82 36.94
C HIS A 515 -17.44 2.86 37.78
N THR A 516 -17.72 2.55 39.04
CA THR A 516 -18.44 3.47 39.96
C THR A 516 -17.63 4.71 40.29
N GLU A 517 -16.31 4.55 40.35
CA GLU A 517 -15.34 5.62 40.60
C GLU A 517 -14.41 5.74 39.41
N GLU A 518 -14.36 6.90 38.76
CA GLU A 518 -13.58 7.17 37.53
C GLU A 518 -12.57 8.33 37.67
N ASN A 519 -12.46 8.89 38.88
CA ASN A 519 -11.52 9.97 39.17
C ASN A 519 -10.06 9.48 39.14
N ALA A 520 -9.14 10.33 38.69
CA ALA A 520 -7.71 10.04 38.72
C ALA A 520 -7.14 10.01 40.15
N ASN A 521 -6.18 9.11 40.37
CA ASN A 521 -5.50 8.98 41.66
C ASN A 521 -4.18 9.78 41.64
N TYR A 522 -4.15 10.95 42.27
CA TYR A 522 -2.95 11.76 42.28
C TYR A 522 -1.99 11.38 43.42
N TYR A 523 -0.71 11.23 43.12
CA TYR A 523 0.34 11.06 44.12
C TYR A 523 1.28 12.27 44.13
N LYS A 524 1.82 12.59 45.30
CA LYS A 524 2.87 13.60 45.42
C LYS A 524 4.20 12.94 45.04
N PRO A 525 4.92 13.43 44.01
CA PRO A 525 6.23 12.89 43.69
C PRO A 525 7.20 13.18 44.84
N GLU A 526 8.21 12.32 44.97
CA GLU A 526 9.26 12.47 45.98
C GLU A 526 10.06 13.75 45.77
N PHE A 527 10.25 14.13 44.50
CA PHE A 527 10.92 15.35 44.08
C PHE A 527 10.10 16.00 42.97
N ASP A 528 9.82 17.30 43.09
CA ASP A 528 9.19 18.11 42.04
C ASP A 528 10.09 19.23 41.50
N ASP A 529 11.28 19.39 42.09
CA ASP A 529 12.30 20.35 41.70
C ASP A 529 13.69 19.72 41.79
N ILE A 530 14.61 20.11 40.89
CA ILE A 530 15.98 19.58 40.84
C ILE A 530 16.72 19.82 42.17
N SER A 531 16.43 20.91 42.89
CA SER A 531 17.04 21.21 44.19
C SER A 531 16.70 20.22 45.30
N GLN A 532 15.63 19.42 45.13
CA GLN A 532 15.22 18.42 46.10
C GLN A 532 15.94 17.08 45.90
N LEU A 533 16.60 16.87 44.75
CA LEU A 533 17.38 15.66 44.47
C LEU A 533 18.66 15.61 45.32
N PRO A 534 19.26 14.42 45.52
CA PRO A 534 20.47 14.29 46.34
C PRO A 534 21.61 15.21 45.90
N SER A 535 22.22 15.87 46.89
CA SER A 535 23.17 16.97 46.65
C SER A 535 24.38 16.60 45.77
N GLU A 536 24.84 15.34 45.82
CA GLU A 536 25.92 14.83 44.97
C GLU A 536 25.51 14.73 43.50
N PHE A 537 24.29 14.26 43.24
CA PHE A 537 23.74 14.21 41.88
C PHE A 537 23.57 15.61 41.31
N VAL A 538 22.98 16.53 42.09
CA VAL A 538 22.76 17.93 41.67
C VAL A 538 24.08 18.61 41.33
N LYS A 539 25.11 18.47 42.17
CA LYS A 539 26.45 19.05 41.89
C LYS A 539 27.06 18.49 40.62
N SER A 540 26.99 17.18 40.41
CA SER A 540 27.55 16.51 39.24
C SER A 540 26.80 16.90 37.95
N TYR A 541 25.47 16.92 37.99
CA TYR A 541 24.63 17.40 36.88
C TYR A 541 24.93 18.86 36.53
N GLN A 542 24.99 19.75 37.53
CA GLN A 542 25.34 21.16 37.31
C GLN A 542 26.77 21.34 36.76
N SER A 543 27.71 20.49 37.17
CA SER A 543 29.06 20.49 36.58
C SER A 543 29.01 20.13 35.10
N ALA A 544 28.28 19.08 34.73
CA ALA A 544 28.09 18.69 33.33
C ALA A 544 27.43 19.80 32.50
N CYS A 545 26.40 20.48 33.02
CA CYS A 545 25.78 21.64 32.36
C CYS A 545 26.78 22.79 32.16
N LYS A 546 27.63 23.09 33.15
CA LYS A 546 28.67 24.13 33.05
C LYS A 546 29.72 23.76 31.99
N ASP A 547 30.13 22.51 31.93
CA ASP A 547 31.14 22.05 30.96
C ASP A 547 30.58 22.07 29.53
N LEU A 548 29.31 21.71 29.34
CA LEU A 548 28.61 21.86 28.07
C LEU A 548 28.52 23.33 27.63
N ALA A 549 28.16 24.23 28.55
CA ALA A 549 28.08 25.67 28.28
C ALA A 549 29.45 26.25 27.87
N LYS A 550 30.55 25.84 28.53
CA LYS A 550 31.92 26.23 28.17
C LYS A 550 32.29 25.76 26.76
N LYS A 551 32.02 24.48 26.42
CA LYS A 551 32.33 23.92 25.10
C LYS A 551 31.66 24.68 23.96
N LYS A 552 30.39 25.08 24.13
CA LYS A 552 29.67 25.89 23.12
C LYS A 552 30.12 27.35 23.04
N SER A 553 30.63 27.94 24.12
CA SER A 553 31.19 29.30 24.07
C SER A 553 32.51 29.39 23.30
N SER A 554 33.16 28.26 23.03
CA SER A 554 34.45 28.15 22.32
C SER A 554 34.37 27.55 20.92
N SER A 555 33.16 27.35 20.38
CA SER A 555 32.96 26.76 19.06
C SER A 555 32.02 27.61 18.22
N ASP A 556 32.51 28.14 17.09
CA ASP A 556 31.67 28.34 15.91
C ASP A 556 30.98 27.00 15.63
N VAL A 557 29.70 26.91 16.01
CA VAL A 557 28.90 25.73 15.70
C VAL A 557 28.59 25.80 14.21
N PRO A 558 28.94 24.78 13.40
CA PRO A 558 28.52 24.75 12.02
C PRO A 558 26.99 24.72 11.98
N THR A 559 26.39 25.79 11.48
CA THR A 559 24.99 25.79 11.10
C THR A 559 24.85 25.01 9.80
N SER A 560 23.96 24.01 9.81
CA SER A 560 23.70 23.00 8.79
C SER A 560 24.80 21.96 8.66
N ASP A 561 24.41 20.68 8.71
CA ASP A 561 25.19 19.60 8.10
C ASP A 561 25.23 19.87 6.59
N GLU A 562 26.14 20.75 6.17
CA GLU A 562 26.50 20.89 4.78
C GLU A 562 26.98 19.51 4.34
N ILE A 563 26.17 18.85 3.51
CA ILE A 563 26.53 17.58 2.90
C ILE A 563 27.87 17.82 2.20
N ASN A 564 28.95 17.25 2.75
CA ASN A 564 30.25 17.28 2.12
C ASN A 564 30.18 16.39 0.88
N TRP A 565 29.97 17.04 -0.26
CA TRP A 565 29.94 16.40 -1.57
C TRP A 565 31.31 15.79 -1.84
N PRO A 566 31.37 14.53 -2.30
CA PRO A 566 32.64 13.93 -2.66
C PRO A 566 33.20 14.71 -3.85
N ASN A 567 34.50 14.97 -3.85
CA ASN A 567 35.19 15.35 -5.08
C ASN A 567 35.02 14.21 -6.10
N GLU A 568 35.03 14.52 -7.41
CA GLU A 568 34.99 13.49 -8.46
C GLU A 568 36.00 12.37 -8.14
N GLY A 569 35.49 11.18 -7.83
CA GLY A 569 36.25 10.04 -7.31
C GLY A 569 35.86 8.75 -8.03
N SER A 570 36.36 7.61 -7.54
CA SER A 570 36.01 6.32 -8.12
C SER A 570 34.53 5.96 -7.90
N GLU A 571 34.01 5.01 -8.68
CA GLU A 571 32.65 4.48 -8.50
C GLU A 571 32.44 3.93 -7.08
N GLU A 572 33.44 3.26 -6.51
CA GLU A 572 33.40 2.72 -5.16
C GLU A 572 33.31 3.82 -4.10
N GLU A 573 34.02 4.93 -4.28
CA GLU A 573 33.96 6.08 -3.37
C GLU A 573 32.57 6.73 -3.39
N ALA A 574 31.97 6.85 -4.59
CA ALA A 574 30.61 7.36 -4.75
C ALA A 574 29.57 6.43 -4.10
N VAL A 575 29.67 5.11 -4.33
CA VAL A 575 28.80 4.11 -3.70
C VAL A 575 28.92 4.14 -2.18
N VAL A 576 30.15 4.15 -1.65
CA VAL A 576 30.37 4.25 -0.20
C VAL A 576 29.79 5.54 0.37
N TRP A 577 29.92 6.66 -0.34
CA TRP A 577 29.37 7.94 0.09
C TRP A 577 27.82 7.93 0.13
N ILE A 578 27.17 7.47 -0.96
CA ILE A 578 25.69 7.32 -1.03
C ILE A 578 25.21 6.30 0.01
N ASP A 579 25.97 5.23 0.26
CA ASP A 579 25.56 4.24 1.26
C ASP A 579 25.79 4.73 2.69
N LYS A 580 26.78 5.60 2.96
CA LYS A 580 27.21 5.98 4.32
C LYS A 580 26.43 7.14 4.92
N TYR A 581 26.22 8.21 4.18
CA TYR A 581 25.78 9.51 4.74
C TYR A 581 24.29 9.89 4.60
N PRO A 582 23.52 9.44 3.60
CA PRO A 582 22.17 9.98 3.37
C PRO A 582 21.02 9.28 4.13
N ARG A 583 21.31 8.47 5.16
CA ARG A 583 20.31 7.57 5.76
C ARG A 583 19.28 8.24 6.68
N LYS A 584 19.54 9.45 7.20
CA LYS A 584 18.60 10.18 8.07
C LYS A 584 18.61 11.66 7.70
N ASN A 585 17.41 12.24 7.56
CA ASN A 585 17.16 13.67 7.41
C ASN A 585 17.53 14.34 6.07
N LEU A 586 17.66 13.58 4.96
CA LEU A 586 17.64 14.22 3.64
C LEU A 586 16.26 14.82 3.36
N ASP A 587 16.20 16.11 3.08
CA ASP A 587 15.03 16.72 2.46
C ASP A 587 14.98 16.39 0.94
N GLU A 588 13.86 16.70 0.29
CA GLU A 588 13.70 16.46 -1.16
C GLU A 588 14.70 17.24 -2.02
N SER A 589 15.11 18.43 -1.57
CA SER A 589 16.06 19.29 -2.29
C SER A 589 17.45 18.66 -2.31
N GLN A 590 17.91 18.15 -1.16
CA GLN A 590 19.16 17.45 -1.02
C GLN A 590 19.15 16.13 -1.80
N LEU A 591 18.06 15.35 -1.73
CA LEU A 591 17.91 14.12 -2.52
C LEU A 591 18.00 14.39 -4.03
N ASN A 592 17.39 15.48 -4.51
CA ASN A 592 17.46 15.89 -5.90
C ASN A 592 18.88 16.35 -6.32
N LYS A 593 19.62 17.02 -5.41
CA LYS A 593 21.04 17.34 -5.66
C LYS A 593 21.89 16.07 -5.79
N ILE A 594 21.65 15.06 -4.94
CA ILE A 594 22.34 13.76 -5.02
C ILE A 594 22.03 13.06 -6.34
N HIS A 595 20.76 13.04 -6.75
CA HIS A 595 20.36 12.49 -8.04
C HIS A 595 21.13 13.14 -9.20
N LYS A 596 21.14 14.47 -9.27
CA LYS A 596 21.84 15.21 -10.33
C LYS A 596 23.35 14.96 -10.32
N PHE A 597 23.95 14.81 -9.14
CA PHE A 597 25.36 14.43 -9.02
C PHE A 597 25.61 13.03 -9.59
N ALA A 598 24.81 12.04 -9.18
CA ALA A 598 24.90 10.66 -9.68
C ALA A 598 24.69 10.59 -11.20
N GLU A 599 23.68 11.28 -11.72
CA GLU A 599 23.38 11.34 -13.16
C GLU A 599 24.53 11.98 -13.96
N LYS A 600 25.06 13.11 -13.49
CA LYS A 600 26.10 13.86 -14.19
C LYS A 600 27.45 13.13 -14.21
N HIS A 601 27.87 12.56 -13.09
CA HIS A 601 29.22 12.01 -12.93
C HIS A 601 29.28 10.49 -13.12
N TYR A 602 28.17 9.78 -12.89
CA TYR A 602 28.09 8.32 -12.87
C TYR A 602 26.85 7.78 -13.61
N GLY A 603 26.33 8.51 -14.61
CA GLY A 603 25.08 8.18 -15.29
C GLY A 603 24.99 6.78 -15.91
N LEU A 604 26.12 6.13 -16.20
CA LEU A 604 26.22 4.77 -16.74
C LEU A 604 26.71 3.72 -15.73
N SER A 605 26.90 4.07 -14.45
CA SER A 605 27.32 3.12 -13.40
C SER A 605 26.11 2.39 -12.82
N ALA A 606 26.06 1.08 -13.04
CA ALA A 606 25.01 0.25 -12.46
C ALA A 606 25.05 0.27 -10.92
N ASN A 607 26.24 0.24 -10.29
CA ASN A 607 26.34 0.19 -8.82
C ASN A 607 25.91 1.51 -8.16
N VAL A 608 26.24 2.66 -8.75
CA VAL A 608 25.77 3.96 -8.25
C VAL A 608 24.24 4.05 -8.33
N TRP A 609 23.64 3.61 -9.44
CA TRP A 609 22.18 3.56 -9.55
C TRP A 609 21.51 2.57 -8.60
N LEU A 610 22.17 1.47 -8.21
CA LEU A 610 21.69 0.58 -7.15
C LEU A 610 21.72 1.24 -5.77
N SER A 611 22.77 2.01 -5.46
CA SER A 611 22.81 2.82 -4.23
C SER A 611 21.74 3.90 -4.24
N MET A 612 21.53 4.58 -5.36
CA MET A 612 20.43 5.55 -5.52
C MET A 612 19.06 4.89 -5.34
N ALA A 613 18.83 3.72 -5.92
CA ALA A 613 17.57 3.00 -5.80
C ALA A 613 17.26 2.61 -4.33
N ARG A 614 18.28 2.12 -3.61
CA ARG A 614 18.17 1.84 -2.17
C ARG A 614 17.91 3.11 -1.36
N LEU A 615 18.53 4.24 -1.73
CA LEU A 615 18.28 5.53 -1.09
C LEU A 615 16.83 6.00 -1.32
N TYR A 616 16.33 5.94 -2.55
CA TYR A 616 14.93 6.25 -2.85
C TYR A 616 13.95 5.37 -2.09
N GLN A 617 14.23 4.06 -2.00
CA GLN A 617 13.40 3.13 -1.24
C GLN A 617 13.38 3.49 0.25
N GLN A 618 14.52 3.89 0.83
CA GLN A 618 14.61 4.34 2.23
C GLN A 618 13.88 5.67 2.46
N LYS A 619 13.80 6.52 1.44
CA LYS A 619 13.03 7.77 1.44
C LYS A 619 11.56 7.57 1.11
N GLU A 620 11.11 6.32 1.02
CA GLU A 620 9.73 5.92 0.69
C GLU A 620 9.24 6.44 -0.67
N GLN A 621 10.18 6.86 -1.54
CA GLN A 621 9.92 7.23 -2.93
C GLN A 621 9.98 5.97 -3.80
N TYR A 622 8.99 5.09 -3.63
CA TYR A 622 9.00 3.75 -4.22
C TYR A 622 9.02 3.75 -5.75
N GLU A 623 8.35 4.71 -6.40
CA GLU A 623 8.37 4.82 -7.86
C GLU A 623 9.77 5.20 -8.40
N SER A 624 10.42 6.18 -7.76
CA SER A 624 11.81 6.55 -8.07
C SER A 624 12.77 5.40 -7.81
N ALA A 625 12.55 4.62 -6.74
CA ALA A 625 13.33 3.44 -6.43
C ALA A 625 13.21 2.36 -7.51
N ILE A 626 11.98 2.06 -7.94
CA ILE A 626 11.71 1.09 -9.02
C ILE A 626 12.41 1.52 -10.31
N ASN A 627 12.28 2.79 -10.70
CA ASN A 627 12.92 3.33 -11.90
C ASN A 627 14.45 3.18 -11.82
N ALA A 628 15.06 3.52 -10.68
CA ALA A 628 16.51 3.39 -10.49
C ALA A 628 16.98 1.92 -10.48
N PHE A 629 16.22 1.00 -9.86
CA PHE A 629 16.53 -0.44 -9.91
C PHE A 629 16.43 -1.00 -11.33
N GLN A 630 15.38 -0.65 -12.09
CA GLN A 630 15.21 -1.07 -13.48
C GLN A 630 16.29 -0.48 -14.38
N PHE A 631 16.69 0.76 -14.13
CA PHE A 631 17.79 1.39 -14.86
C PHE A 631 19.13 0.71 -14.58
N ALA A 632 19.43 0.39 -13.32
CA ALA A 632 20.62 -0.38 -12.98
C ALA A 632 20.64 -1.78 -13.65
N ILE A 633 19.50 -2.46 -13.75
CA ILE A 633 19.37 -3.72 -14.51
C ILE A 633 19.69 -3.49 -15.99
N THR A 634 19.19 -2.39 -16.57
CA THR A 634 19.44 -2.03 -17.99
C THR A 634 20.93 -1.77 -18.24
N LEU A 635 21.63 -1.20 -17.27
CA LEU A 635 23.08 -1.00 -17.30
C LEU A 635 23.90 -2.29 -17.04
N GLY A 636 23.23 -3.43 -16.83
CA GLY A 636 23.88 -4.74 -16.70
C GLY A 636 24.00 -5.29 -15.27
N ALA A 637 23.37 -4.68 -14.27
CA ALA A 637 23.34 -5.27 -12.93
C ALA A 637 22.57 -6.61 -12.91
N GLN A 638 23.22 -7.68 -12.46
CA GLN A 638 22.66 -9.03 -12.42
C GLN A 638 22.54 -9.60 -10.99
N PHE A 639 22.29 -8.74 -10.00
CA PHE A 639 22.20 -9.19 -8.62
C PHE A 639 20.77 -9.62 -8.25
N PRO A 640 20.54 -10.86 -7.77
CA PRO A 640 19.20 -11.34 -7.42
C PRO A 640 18.48 -10.49 -6.35
N TYR A 641 19.22 -9.82 -5.46
CA TYR A 641 18.64 -8.97 -4.42
C TYR A 641 17.90 -7.75 -4.99
N ILE A 642 18.19 -7.33 -6.23
CA ILE A 642 17.45 -6.25 -6.89
C ILE A 642 15.98 -6.62 -7.02
N TYR A 643 15.68 -7.88 -7.37
CA TYR A 643 14.31 -8.36 -7.48
C TYR A 643 13.60 -8.39 -6.12
N MET A 644 14.31 -8.70 -5.03
CA MET A 644 13.75 -8.57 -3.68
C MET A 644 13.34 -7.12 -3.38
N HIS A 645 14.21 -6.14 -3.68
CA HIS A 645 13.89 -4.73 -3.46
C HIS A 645 12.76 -4.22 -4.36
N LEU A 646 12.74 -4.62 -5.65
CA LEU A 646 11.61 -4.33 -6.54
C LEU A 646 10.30 -4.89 -5.97
N GLY A 647 10.32 -6.15 -5.51
CA GLY A 647 9.16 -6.78 -4.89
C GLY A 647 8.64 -6.01 -3.68
N GLN A 648 9.55 -5.57 -2.80
CA GLN A 648 9.21 -4.71 -1.66
C GLN A 648 8.67 -3.33 -2.07
N CYS A 649 9.22 -2.71 -3.12
CA CYS A 649 8.71 -1.43 -3.60
C CYS A 649 7.30 -1.57 -4.19
N TYR A 650 7.06 -2.59 -5.04
CA TYR A 650 5.73 -2.87 -5.57
C TYR A 650 4.73 -3.20 -4.48
N GLN A 651 5.15 -3.94 -3.45
CA GLN A 651 4.32 -4.22 -2.28
C GLN A 651 3.89 -2.92 -1.60
N ARG A 652 4.82 -1.99 -1.37
CA ARG A 652 4.51 -0.70 -0.74
C ARG A 652 3.66 0.22 -1.63
N MET A 653 3.71 0.04 -2.95
CA MET A 653 2.81 0.73 -3.90
C MET A 653 1.43 0.06 -4.05
N GLY A 654 1.09 -0.94 -3.23
CA GLY A 654 -0.20 -1.64 -3.35
C GLY A 654 -0.34 -2.50 -4.60
N LYS A 655 0.78 -2.99 -5.17
CA LYS A 655 0.83 -3.84 -6.37
C LYS A 655 1.24 -5.27 -6.01
N PRO A 656 0.34 -6.09 -5.45
CA PRO A 656 0.69 -7.38 -4.85
C PRO A 656 1.11 -8.44 -5.88
N ASN A 657 0.60 -8.38 -7.11
CA ASN A 657 0.95 -9.34 -8.16
C ASN A 657 2.40 -9.15 -8.62
N GLU A 658 2.80 -7.92 -8.87
CA GLU A 658 4.17 -7.55 -9.21
C GLU A 658 5.12 -7.82 -8.05
N ALA A 659 4.71 -7.48 -6.83
CA ALA A 659 5.46 -7.78 -5.61
C ALA A 659 5.80 -9.28 -5.53
N ARG A 660 4.77 -10.13 -5.66
CA ARG A 660 4.93 -11.59 -5.66
C ARG A 660 5.84 -12.06 -6.78
N PHE A 661 5.62 -11.60 -8.01
CA PHE A 661 6.44 -11.97 -9.17
C PHE A 661 7.93 -11.72 -8.93
N TYR A 662 8.29 -10.52 -8.43
CA TYR A 662 9.68 -10.17 -8.20
C TYR A 662 10.29 -10.87 -6.98
N LEU A 663 9.53 -11.13 -5.92
CA LEU A 663 9.99 -11.93 -4.78
C LEU A 663 10.23 -13.40 -5.17
N ASP A 664 9.34 -13.99 -5.97
CA ASP A 664 9.50 -15.33 -6.53
C ASP A 664 10.71 -15.40 -7.47
N LYS A 665 10.92 -14.37 -8.30
CA LYS A 665 12.09 -14.26 -9.17
C LYS A 665 13.40 -14.20 -8.37
N ALA A 666 13.45 -13.45 -7.27
CA ALA A 666 14.63 -13.37 -6.41
C ALA A 666 15.01 -14.77 -5.85
N LEU A 667 14.02 -15.50 -5.32
CA LEU A 667 14.20 -16.86 -4.80
C LEU A 667 14.64 -17.85 -5.88
N ASN A 668 14.00 -17.82 -7.06
CA ASN A 668 14.34 -18.73 -8.15
C ASN A 668 15.78 -18.51 -8.66
N GLN A 669 16.29 -17.28 -8.61
CA GLN A 669 17.66 -16.99 -9.03
C GLN A 669 18.72 -17.34 -7.98
N ASN A 670 18.40 -17.21 -6.70
CA ASN A 670 19.29 -17.62 -5.62
C ASN A 670 18.48 -18.16 -4.43
N PRO A 671 18.18 -19.46 -4.43
CA PRO A 671 17.44 -20.10 -3.33
C PRO A 671 18.27 -20.20 -2.05
N ASN A 672 19.58 -19.91 -2.09
CA ASN A 672 20.48 -19.98 -0.94
C ASN A 672 20.59 -18.66 -0.15
N ASN A 673 19.64 -17.74 -0.34
CA ASN A 673 19.61 -16.47 0.37
C ASN A 673 18.42 -16.37 1.33
N ALA A 674 18.72 -16.49 2.62
CA ALA A 674 17.73 -16.40 3.70
C ALA A 674 16.89 -15.12 3.70
N ALA A 675 17.47 -13.98 3.25
CA ALA A 675 16.74 -12.72 3.22
C ALA A 675 15.55 -12.75 2.24
N PHE A 676 15.61 -13.58 1.19
CA PHE A 676 14.56 -13.66 0.18
C PHE A 676 13.32 -14.39 0.71
N TYR A 677 13.51 -15.47 1.47
CA TYR A 677 12.40 -16.14 2.17
C TYR A 677 11.79 -15.21 3.21
N ALA A 678 12.61 -14.49 3.99
CA ALA A 678 12.11 -13.53 4.97
C ALA A 678 11.28 -12.40 4.32
N ALA A 679 11.72 -11.89 3.15
CA ALA A 679 10.99 -10.89 2.39
C ALA A 679 9.69 -11.44 1.79
N LYS A 680 9.71 -12.66 1.23
CA LYS A 680 8.49 -13.31 0.72
C LYS A 680 7.50 -13.64 1.83
N ALA A 681 7.98 -14.12 2.98
CA ALA A 681 7.16 -14.36 4.15
C ALA A 681 6.53 -13.06 4.66
N GLN A 682 7.27 -11.96 4.71
CA GLN A 682 6.71 -10.63 5.03
C GLN A 682 5.57 -10.25 4.08
N PHE A 683 5.76 -10.42 2.78
CA PHE A 683 4.71 -10.19 1.80
C PHE A 683 3.49 -11.07 2.04
N LEU A 684 3.68 -12.37 2.27
CA LEU A 684 2.60 -13.31 2.55
C LEU A 684 1.82 -12.95 3.82
N ILE A 685 2.51 -12.51 4.88
CA ILE A 685 1.89 -12.02 6.12
C ILE A 685 0.96 -10.85 5.80
N GLU A 686 1.44 -9.82 5.11
CA GLU A 686 0.63 -8.64 4.78
C GLU A 686 -0.59 -9.00 3.89
N GLN A 687 -0.46 -10.02 3.03
CA GLN A 687 -1.55 -10.58 2.23
C GLN A 687 -2.46 -11.56 3.00
N GLY A 688 -2.37 -11.62 4.33
CA GLY A 688 -3.19 -12.48 5.21
C GLY A 688 -2.87 -13.98 5.13
N GLY A 689 -1.78 -14.35 4.47
CA GLY A 689 -1.32 -15.73 4.31
C GLY A 689 -0.33 -16.16 5.38
N ALA A 690 -0.68 -16.04 6.67
CA ALA A 690 0.21 -16.36 7.78
C ALA A 690 0.76 -17.80 7.71
N ASP A 691 -0.10 -18.79 7.43
CA ASP A 691 0.34 -20.20 7.32
C ASP A 691 1.28 -20.41 6.12
N LYS A 692 1.04 -19.71 5.00
CA LYS A 692 1.95 -19.75 3.84
C LYS A 692 3.28 -19.08 4.16
N ALA A 693 3.28 -18.03 4.97
CA ALA A 693 4.48 -17.36 5.41
C ALA A 693 5.29 -18.25 6.36
N GLU A 694 4.63 -18.94 7.29
CA GLU A 694 5.22 -19.93 8.18
C GLU A 694 5.86 -21.07 7.36
N GLN A 695 5.13 -21.64 6.41
CA GLN A 695 5.67 -22.65 5.49
C GLN A 695 6.88 -22.13 4.71
N CYS A 696 6.80 -20.93 4.12
CA CYS A 696 7.90 -20.33 3.37
C CYS A 696 9.17 -20.15 4.22
N LEU A 697 9.03 -19.86 5.52
CA LEU A 697 10.16 -19.73 6.43
C LEU A 697 10.73 -21.10 6.82
N THR A 698 9.85 -22.08 7.06
CA THR A 698 10.23 -23.46 7.36
C THR A 698 10.98 -24.09 6.18
N ASP A 699 10.49 -23.94 4.94
CA ASP A 699 11.18 -24.38 3.72
C ASP A 699 12.60 -23.79 3.63
N GLY A 700 12.73 -22.50 3.96
CA GLY A 700 14.02 -21.83 4.02
C GLY A 700 14.94 -22.40 5.11
N ILE A 701 14.40 -22.74 6.28
CA ILE A 701 15.15 -23.33 7.40
C ILE A 701 15.59 -24.76 7.06
N GLU A 702 14.75 -25.55 6.39
CA GLU A 702 15.10 -26.89 5.92
C GLU A 702 16.28 -26.86 4.94
N LEU A 703 16.31 -25.86 4.04
CA LEU A 703 17.37 -25.71 3.06
C LEU A 703 18.67 -25.10 3.63
N LEU A 704 18.55 -24.06 4.47
CA LEU A 704 19.68 -23.21 4.88
C LEU A 704 20.09 -23.38 6.34
N GLY A 705 19.32 -24.16 7.11
CA GLY A 705 19.44 -24.26 8.56
C GLY A 705 18.85 -23.06 9.30
N TYR A 706 19.00 -23.09 10.61
CA TYR A 706 18.50 -22.07 11.53
C TYR A 706 19.39 -20.82 11.50
N VAL A 707 19.27 -20.02 10.45
CA VAL A 707 20.02 -18.76 10.30
C VAL A 707 19.22 -17.54 10.78
N PRO A 708 19.88 -16.45 11.24
CA PRO A 708 19.18 -15.35 11.91
C PRO A 708 18.00 -14.75 11.12
N PRO A 709 18.08 -14.42 9.81
CA PRO A 709 16.95 -13.81 9.11
C PRO A 709 15.66 -14.64 9.14
N LEU A 710 15.78 -15.98 9.04
CA LEU A 710 14.63 -16.89 9.02
C LEU A 710 14.08 -17.09 10.43
N VAL A 711 14.95 -17.40 11.39
CA VAL A 711 14.58 -17.60 12.79
C VAL A 711 13.92 -16.35 13.35
N ILE A 712 14.50 -15.17 13.10
CA ILE A 712 13.92 -13.91 13.57
C ILE A 712 12.52 -13.73 13.01
N LYS A 713 12.36 -13.91 11.69
CA LYS A 713 11.07 -13.67 11.03
C LYS A 713 9.99 -14.67 11.45
N LEU A 714 10.35 -15.93 11.62
CA LEU A 714 9.44 -16.99 12.07
C LEU A 714 9.01 -16.74 13.52
N CYS A 715 9.97 -16.48 14.42
CA CYS A 715 9.65 -16.21 15.81
C CYS A 715 8.85 -14.92 15.98
N ASP A 716 9.09 -13.88 15.16
CA ASP A 716 8.24 -12.68 15.15
C ASP A 716 6.80 -13.01 14.75
N LEU A 717 6.60 -13.80 13.68
CA LEU A 717 5.27 -14.24 13.26
C LEU A 717 4.56 -15.01 14.38
N LEU A 718 5.23 -15.97 15.00
CA LEU A 718 4.68 -16.82 16.06
C LEU A 718 4.35 -16.02 17.33
N LEU A 719 5.25 -15.14 17.79
CA LEU A 719 5.00 -14.26 18.94
C LEU A 719 3.84 -13.30 18.68
N ASN A 720 3.77 -12.71 17.48
CA ASN A 720 2.72 -11.74 17.15
C ASN A 720 1.35 -12.40 16.96
N THR A 721 1.32 -13.68 16.56
CA THR A 721 0.10 -14.49 16.45
C THR A 721 -0.21 -15.29 17.72
N GLN A 722 0.54 -15.09 18.81
CA GLN A 722 0.38 -15.78 20.10
C GLN A 722 0.53 -17.31 20.03
N LYS A 723 1.18 -17.84 18.98
CA LYS A 723 1.56 -19.25 18.85
C LYS A 723 2.92 -19.47 19.55
N LEU A 724 2.91 -19.58 20.88
CA LEU A 724 4.16 -19.57 21.68
C LEU A 724 4.89 -20.93 21.75
N ASP A 725 4.20 -22.01 21.39
CA ASP A 725 4.74 -23.37 21.47
C ASP A 725 5.93 -23.55 20.52
N GLY A 726 7.01 -24.18 21.00
CA GLY A 726 8.22 -24.45 20.21
C GLY A 726 9.10 -23.22 19.89
N VAL A 727 8.65 -21.99 20.16
CA VAL A 727 9.41 -20.77 19.84
C VAL A 727 10.79 -20.75 20.52
N GLU A 728 10.89 -21.20 21.78
CA GLU A 728 12.17 -21.26 22.50
C GLU A 728 13.17 -22.22 21.83
N GLU A 729 12.70 -23.36 21.32
CA GLU A 729 13.51 -24.37 20.63
C GLU A 729 14.05 -23.84 19.30
N VAL A 730 13.20 -23.14 18.53
CA VAL A 730 13.58 -22.51 17.26
C VAL A 730 14.64 -21.44 17.50
N ILE A 731 14.47 -20.59 18.53
CA ILE A 731 15.48 -19.57 18.87
C ILE A 731 16.80 -20.23 19.27
N ASN A 732 16.77 -21.27 20.11
CA ASN A 732 17.98 -21.91 20.62
C ASN A 732 18.73 -22.75 19.56
N SER A 733 18.04 -23.15 18.49
CA SER A 733 18.64 -23.84 17.34
C SER A 733 19.40 -22.90 16.40
N CYS A 734 19.25 -21.57 16.53
CA CYS A 734 19.90 -20.60 15.64
C CYS A 734 21.44 -20.63 15.72
N ILE A 735 22.12 -20.56 14.57
CA ILE A 735 23.59 -20.68 14.48
C ILE A 735 24.35 -19.55 15.19
N ASP A 736 23.78 -18.34 15.23
CA ASP A 736 24.37 -17.17 15.89
C ASP A 736 23.52 -16.75 17.09
N GLN A 737 23.78 -17.37 18.24
CA GLN A 737 23.07 -17.09 19.49
C GLN A 737 23.35 -15.69 20.06
N ASN A 738 24.37 -14.98 19.56
CA ASN A 738 24.75 -13.65 20.03
C ASN A 738 24.12 -12.52 19.19
N HIS A 739 23.38 -12.86 18.13
CA HIS A 739 22.69 -11.89 17.30
C HIS A 739 21.72 -11.03 18.15
N SER A 740 21.86 -9.70 18.08
CA SER A 740 21.13 -8.76 18.95
C SER A 740 19.59 -8.91 18.87
N ALA A 741 19.06 -9.19 17.67
CA ALA A 741 17.63 -9.43 17.49
C ALA A 741 17.14 -10.72 18.17
N LEU A 742 17.97 -11.77 18.27
CA LEU A 742 17.60 -13.00 18.98
C LEU A 742 17.61 -12.78 20.50
N VAL A 743 18.56 -11.98 20.99
CA VAL A 743 18.59 -11.55 22.39
C VAL A 743 17.30 -10.82 22.75
N SER A 744 16.83 -9.92 21.88
CA SER A 744 15.54 -9.24 22.00
C SER A 744 14.36 -10.20 21.95
N LEU A 745 14.36 -11.17 21.02
CA LEU A 745 13.32 -12.21 20.92
C LEU A 745 13.21 -13.05 22.18
N LYS A 746 14.33 -13.48 22.78
CA LYS A 746 14.32 -14.21 24.06
C LYS A 746 13.72 -13.37 25.18
N THR A 747 14.01 -12.07 25.20
CA THR A 747 13.43 -11.14 26.18
C THR A 747 11.93 -10.96 25.95
N ARG A 748 11.47 -10.81 24.70
CA ARG A 748 10.04 -10.72 24.35
C ARG A 748 9.27 -11.99 24.67
N LEU A 749 9.82 -13.16 24.33
CA LEU A 749 9.24 -14.46 24.68
C LEU A 749 9.11 -14.59 26.20
N ALA A 750 10.17 -14.27 26.95
CA ALA A 750 10.11 -14.29 28.41
C ALA A 750 9.07 -13.31 28.95
N LEU A 751 8.97 -12.09 28.40
CA LEU A 751 7.95 -11.11 28.82
C LEU A 751 6.51 -11.58 28.58
N GLN A 752 6.27 -12.44 27.57
CA GLN A 752 4.96 -13.00 27.27
C GLN A 752 4.64 -14.26 28.09
N THR A 753 5.64 -15.11 28.38
CA THR A 753 5.45 -16.38 29.11
C THR A 753 5.64 -16.27 30.62
N ASN A 754 6.54 -15.40 31.07
CA ASN A 754 6.83 -15.12 32.48
C ASN A 754 7.33 -13.67 32.65
N TYR A 755 6.38 -12.77 32.93
CA TYR A 755 6.64 -11.32 32.99
C TYR A 755 7.82 -10.95 33.90
N GLU A 756 7.90 -11.53 35.11
CA GLU A 756 8.98 -11.25 36.07
C GLU A 756 10.35 -11.66 35.53
N LYS A 757 10.46 -12.87 34.96
CA LYS A 757 11.69 -13.35 34.32
C LYS A 757 12.06 -12.47 33.13
N GLY A 758 11.09 -12.04 32.34
CA GLY A 758 11.27 -11.11 31.22
C GLY A 758 11.81 -9.76 31.64
N VAL A 759 11.23 -9.14 32.68
CA VAL A 759 11.69 -7.87 33.25
C VAL A 759 13.10 -8.00 33.81
N LYS A 760 13.40 -9.09 34.55
CA LYS A 760 14.74 -9.35 35.06
C LYS A 760 15.77 -9.46 33.94
N ARG A 761 15.48 -10.27 32.91
CA ARG A 761 16.35 -10.44 31.74
C ARG A 761 16.59 -9.12 31.01
N TYR A 762 15.56 -8.29 30.88
CA TYR A 762 15.66 -6.97 30.28
C TYR A 762 16.59 -6.04 31.10
N ASN A 763 16.37 -5.95 32.40
CA ASN A 763 17.19 -5.12 33.30
C ASN A 763 18.66 -5.58 33.33
N GLU A 764 18.92 -6.89 33.26
CA GLU A 764 20.27 -7.45 33.17
C GLU A 764 20.98 -7.12 31.84
N GLN A 765 20.24 -7.05 30.72
CA GLN A 765 20.78 -6.65 29.42
C GLN A 765 21.13 -5.17 29.39
N ASP A 766 20.26 -4.33 29.94
CA ASP A 766 20.46 -2.88 29.97
C ASP A 766 21.54 -2.44 30.97
N SER A 767 21.62 -3.06 32.15
CA SER A 767 22.64 -2.72 33.16
C SER A 767 24.08 -2.94 32.66
N LYS A 768 24.31 -3.93 31.77
CA LYS A 768 25.62 -4.19 31.14
C LYS A 768 26.04 -3.14 30.10
N LYS A 769 25.10 -2.40 29.49
CA LYS A 769 25.41 -1.37 28.48
C LYS A 769 26.00 -0.08 29.06
N PHE A 770 25.71 0.23 30.33
CA PHE A 770 25.88 1.59 30.87
C PHE A 770 26.78 1.66 32.10
N ALA A 771 27.88 0.91 32.10
CA ALA A 771 28.80 0.83 33.23
C ALA A 771 29.64 2.11 33.46
N ASN A 772 29.80 3.02 32.48
CA ASN A 772 30.70 4.16 32.59
C ASN A 772 30.04 5.53 32.27
N GLU A 773 30.25 6.48 33.20
CA GLU A 773 30.31 7.97 33.21
C GLU A 773 29.59 8.89 32.19
N ASP A 774 28.97 8.44 31.10
CA ASP A 774 28.40 9.38 30.08
C ASP A 774 26.94 9.82 30.35
N ARG A 775 26.28 9.31 31.39
CA ARG A 775 24.84 9.60 31.64
C ARG A 775 24.56 11.05 32.00
N LEU A 776 25.41 11.67 32.82
CA LEU A 776 25.22 13.04 33.29
C LEU A 776 25.54 14.07 32.19
N SER A 777 26.58 13.79 31.39
CA SER A 777 26.92 14.55 30.20
C SER A 777 25.78 14.50 29.17
N TRP A 778 25.24 13.29 28.93
CA TRP A 778 24.08 13.11 28.09
C TRP A 778 22.84 13.85 28.64
N LEU A 779 22.54 13.71 29.94
CA LEU A 779 21.39 14.37 30.56
C LEU A 779 21.47 15.89 30.41
N ALA A 780 22.65 16.48 30.65
CA ALA A 780 22.90 17.92 30.46
C ALA A 780 22.68 18.36 29.00
N SER A 781 23.03 17.50 28.04
CA SER A 781 22.79 17.77 26.62
C SER A 781 21.30 17.67 26.25
N ALA A 782 20.58 16.72 26.85
CA ALA A 782 19.15 16.55 26.67
C ALA A 782 18.34 17.71 27.26
N THR A 783 18.67 18.12 28.49
CA THR A 783 17.98 19.23 29.17
C THR A 783 18.30 20.58 28.58
N TYR A 784 19.48 20.75 27.97
CA TYR A 784 19.77 21.94 27.16
C TYR A 784 18.76 22.16 26.02
N CYS A 785 18.15 21.08 25.51
CA CYS A 785 17.10 21.17 24.50
C CYS A 785 15.69 21.37 25.07
N ILE A 786 15.54 21.59 26.38
CA ILE A 786 14.26 21.81 27.07
C ILE A 786 14.26 23.23 27.65
N GLU A 787 13.46 24.12 27.07
CA GLU A 787 13.40 25.53 27.51
C GLU A 787 12.49 25.77 28.73
N SER A 788 11.62 24.80 29.04
CA SER A 788 10.70 24.87 30.18
C SER A 788 11.38 24.38 31.45
N GLY A 789 11.56 25.24 32.46
CA GLY A 789 12.11 24.81 33.76
C GLY A 789 11.28 23.74 34.48
N ALA A 790 9.96 23.76 34.30
CA ALA A 790 9.07 22.71 34.80
C ALA A 790 9.27 21.39 34.02
N GLY A 791 9.36 21.47 32.69
CA GLY A 791 9.67 20.30 31.85
C GLY A 791 11.05 19.71 32.13
N GLU A 792 12.06 20.55 32.37
CA GLU A 792 13.40 20.14 32.76
C GLU A 792 13.38 19.38 34.09
N SER A 793 12.78 19.97 35.12
CA SER A 793 12.71 19.36 36.46
C SER A 793 12.01 18.01 36.43
N GLU A 794 10.92 17.91 35.66
CA GLU A 794 10.18 16.67 35.46
C GLU A 794 11.03 15.60 34.77
N PHE A 795 11.68 15.96 33.66
CA PHE A 795 12.52 15.05 32.89
C PHE A 795 13.72 14.52 33.69
N VAL A 796 14.41 15.43 34.40
CA VAL A 796 15.55 15.10 35.26
C VAL A 796 15.10 14.18 36.40
N GLY A 797 13.98 14.49 37.06
CA GLY A 797 13.43 13.66 38.13
C GLY A 797 13.13 12.23 37.68
N ARG A 798 12.55 12.05 36.47
CA ARG A 798 12.30 10.71 35.91
C ARG A 798 13.58 9.97 35.56
N CYS A 799 14.52 10.62 34.87
CA CYS A 799 15.81 10.00 34.52
C CYS A 799 16.58 9.58 35.79
N TYR A 800 16.58 10.43 36.82
CA TYR A 800 17.16 10.11 38.12
C TYR A 800 16.53 8.87 38.74
N GLY A 801 15.20 8.79 38.75
CA GLY A 801 14.45 7.63 39.23
C GLY A 801 14.89 6.33 38.59
N TYR A 802 15.06 6.29 37.26
CA TYR A 802 15.50 5.07 36.56
C TYR A 802 16.96 4.70 36.81
N TRP A 803 17.84 5.66 37.09
CA TRP A 803 19.27 5.40 37.22
C TRP A 803 19.71 5.07 38.65
N PHE A 804 19.02 5.63 39.65
CA PHE A 804 19.52 5.66 41.03
C PHE A 804 18.51 5.16 42.08
N LYS A 805 17.25 4.87 41.72
CA LYS A 805 16.24 4.40 42.68
C LYS A 805 16.19 2.87 42.86
N ASP A 806 16.74 2.11 41.92
CA ASP A 806 16.83 0.65 41.95
C ASP A 806 18.26 0.12 42.22
N ARG A 807 19.09 0.90 42.93
CA ARG A 807 20.43 0.48 43.39
C ARG A 807 20.56 0.51 44.90
#